data_AF-A0A3B9T2Q8-F1
#
_entry.id   AF-A0A3B9T2Q8-F1
#
_cell.length_a   1.000
_cell.length_b   1.000
_cell.length_c   1.000
_cell.angle_alpha   90.00
_cell.angle_beta   90.00
_cell.angle_gamma   90.00
#
_symmetry.space_group_name_H-M   'P 1'
#
loop_
_entity.id
_entity.type
_entity.pdbx_description
1 polymer ?
#
loop_
_entity_poly.entity_id
_entity_poly.type
_entity_poly.pdbx_seq_one_letter_code
_entity_poly.pdbx_strand_id
1 'polypeptide(L)'
;MKKRMKPAAAAVAAIMLTGCMLPANTGAFSLLGTAITAHAAEAAGRVEGDTLYLDGAITVDFLRENYWDNPDIKHIVAEETCVLPNNSGFLFNGYSGFYSQEFDEPETNRWVNLESIDLSKADSTGLEVTEYMFANCESLKTITFGDEFDTSNVVTMAAMFYNCQSLEELDLSRFDTSNTINMDDMFRQCQSLKELDLSTFDTSQVTNMQCLFLECHNLEHITFGCLFNTSNVKSMPEIFDGCSSLKDIDLSGFDTSSAEDMYAMFRDCSSLTELDLTTFDTSKVRDMCGMFSYCNNLETIRVSPLWSTESLETEEWVGAPNMFMDCVKLVGGNGTTYNESAVTDHRNYEYARIDGGSDAPGFFTFGYPGNYVKGASIALDGWIGVAFWVHLSDKAATAVLDGPNGKSEISLDEWAPNYYKEVYYAPDLSELIYFVNVLQADEEITLTLYDESGKQLDILNSFYEKKENKEISYSVNRYIEDSPRNYPPVYDKEDDITPKNLDKLVDALDNYCKAASNYFQNAENAVQGIEDVSKDDFKEYKPTLCGTQMALVLDSGTAIRIFSDSEYASYIDQFENAERLERDKNGYFEISNIPALFLDRDFPMIVRTDDGEAELHFSALSYGYLAMQLDPDDPKNAELKVGDLQVLVKALLVYANATKGYL
;
A
#
# COMPACT_ATOMS: atom_id res chain seq x y z
N MET A 1 -20.09 57.07 3.58
CA MET A 1 -20.21 55.92 4.51
C MET A 1 -18.98 55.90 5.39
N LYS A 2 -19.15 56.21 6.68
CA LYS A 2 -18.09 56.30 7.70
C LYS A 2 -17.93 54.92 8.35
N LYS A 3 -16.79 54.25 8.17
CA LYS A 3 -16.36 53.15 9.06
C LYS A 3 -15.66 53.78 10.26
N ARG A 4 -16.19 53.54 11.46
CA ARG A 4 -15.56 53.88 12.74
C ARG A 4 -14.41 52.91 12.98
N MET A 5 -13.17 53.39 12.94
CA MET A 5 -12.07 52.77 13.68
C MET A 5 -12.28 53.11 15.17
N LYS A 6 -12.32 52.09 16.03
CA LYS A 6 -12.21 52.23 17.50
C LYS A 6 -10.72 52.11 17.90
N PRO A 7 -10.31 52.66 19.06
CA PRO A 7 -8.95 53.19 19.25
C PRO A 7 -8.01 52.18 19.92
N ALA A 8 -7.14 51.55 19.13
CA ALA A 8 -5.96 50.83 19.65
C ALA A 8 -4.62 51.48 19.21
N ALA A 9 -4.66 52.61 18.48
CA ALA A 9 -3.50 53.14 17.77
C ALA A 9 -2.94 54.48 18.31
N ALA A 10 -3.01 54.74 19.61
CA ALA A 10 -2.51 56.00 20.19
C ALA A 10 -1.63 55.79 21.44
N ALA A 11 -0.49 55.10 21.30
CA ALA A 11 0.55 55.08 22.34
C ALA A 11 1.97 54.75 21.81
N VAL A 12 2.40 55.32 20.67
CA VAL A 12 3.77 55.09 20.13
C VAL A 12 4.65 56.35 20.10
N ALA A 13 4.24 57.47 20.71
CA ALA A 13 5.04 58.70 20.68
C ALA A 13 5.27 59.28 22.08
N ALA A 14 6.24 58.74 22.84
CA ALA A 14 7.01 59.50 23.84
C ALA A 14 8.04 58.67 24.65
N ILE A 15 8.98 57.92 24.05
CA ILE A 15 10.24 57.56 24.77
C ILE A 15 11.41 57.58 23.79
N MET A 16 11.87 58.78 23.42
CA MET A 16 13.25 59.01 23.03
C MET A 16 13.80 60.11 23.94
N LEU A 17 14.82 59.77 24.73
CA LEU A 17 15.82 60.63 25.41
C LEU A 17 16.04 60.15 26.85
N THR A 18 17.04 59.30 27.05
CA THR A 18 18.33 59.66 27.69
C THR A 18 19.15 58.39 27.88
N GLY A 19 20.28 58.30 27.18
CA GLY A 19 21.28 57.27 27.43
C GLY A 19 22.19 57.62 28.60
N CYS A 20 22.75 56.59 29.25
CA CYS A 20 24.12 56.57 29.80
C CYS A 20 24.48 55.16 30.33
N MET A 21 25.37 54.50 29.59
CA MET A 21 26.48 53.58 29.96
C MET A 21 26.38 52.64 31.19
N LEU A 22 26.55 51.32 30.98
CA LEU A 22 27.74 50.48 31.32
C LEU A 22 27.46 48.96 31.08
N PRO A 23 28.49 48.05 31.06
CA PRO A 23 28.55 46.96 30.09
C PRO A 23 28.31 45.53 30.64
N ALA A 24 27.88 44.69 29.69
CA ALA A 24 28.24 43.28 29.43
C ALA A 24 28.06 42.18 30.51
N ASN A 25 27.38 41.13 30.02
CA ASN A 25 27.61 39.70 30.25
C ASN A 25 26.76 39.01 31.33
N THR A 26 25.64 38.40 30.91
CA THR A 26 25.26 36.98 31.11
C THR A 26 23.87 36.74 30.52
N GLY A 27 23.72 35.64 29.76
CA GLY A 27 22.47 34.90 29.49
C GLY A 27 21.27 35.68 28.99
N ALA A 28 20.99 35.61 27.69
CA ALA A 28 19.79 36.17 27.06
C ALA A 28 18.49 35.64 27.68
N PHE A 29 17.90 36.41 28.60
CA PHE A 29 16.46 36.45 28.83
C PHE A 29 15.89 37.55 27.94
N SER A 30 15.02 37.21 26.98
CA SER A 30 14.23 38.20 26.27
C SER A 30 13.14 38.73 27.20
N LEU A 31 13.47 39.79 27.94
CA LEU A 31 12.51 40.69 28.58
C LEU A 31 11.83 41.54 27.49
N LEU A 32 10.98 40.90 26.67
CA LEU A 32 10.03 41.54 25.77
C LEU A 32 8.74 40.71 25.79
N GLY A 33 8.08 40.77 26.93
CA GLY A 33 6.83 40.06 27.21
C GLY A 33 6.07 40.70 28.37
N THR A 34 6.14 42.03 28.52
CA THR A 34 5.06 42.72 29.24
C THR A 34 4.00 43.03 28.20
N ALA A 35 3.16 42.02 27.91
CA ALA A 35 1.84 42.30 27.39
C ALA A 35 1.21 43.35 28.31
N ILE A 36 0.60 44.37 27.73
CA ILE A 36 -0.34 45.21 28.47
C ILE A 36 -1.50 44.26 28.79
N THR A 37 -1.42 43.54 29.91
CA THR A 37 -2.61 42.96 30.51
C THR A 37 -3.43 44.15 30.99
N ALA A 38 -4.44 44.52 30.18
CA ALA A 38 -5.63 45.08 30.77
C ALA A 38 -5.98 44.15 31.93
N HIS A 39 -5.96 44.65 33.17
CA HIS A 39 -6.49 43.87 34.28
C HIS A 39 -7.92 43.50 33.87
N ALA A 40 -8.14 42.24 33.53
CA ALA A 40 -9.49 41.72 33.38
C ALA A 40 -10.25 42.11 34.65
N ALA A 41 -11.50 42.57 34.48
CA ALA A 41 -12.34 42.88 35.63
C ALA A 41 -12.46 41.63 36.52
N GLU A 42 -12.70 41.84 37.83
CA GLU A 42 -12.96 40.72 38.75
C GLU A 42 -14.11 39.84 38.21
N ALA A 43 -14.02 38.53 38.47
CA ALA A 43 -15.05 37.57 38.10
C ALA A 43 -16.44 38.04 38.55
N ALA A 44 -17.38 38.10 37.62
CA ALA A 44 -18.74 38.53 37.88
C ALA A 44 -19.75 37.64 37.15
N GLY A 45 -20.93 37.52 37.74
CA GLY A 45 -22.05 36.80 37.14
C GLY A 45 -23.38 37.41 37.55
N ARG A 46 -24.35 37.43 36.65
CA ARG A 46 -25.74 37.79 36.99
C ARG A 46 -26.70 36.77 36.41
N VAL A 47 -27.74 36.45 37.16
CA VAL A 47 -28.81 35.56 36.71
C VAL A 47 -30.03 36.42 36.35
N GLU A 48 -30.52 36.28 35.12
CA GLU A 48 -31.78 36.86 34.67
C GLU A 48 -32.68 35.73 34.13
N GLY A 49 -33.74 35.40 34.87
CA GLY A 49 -34.56 34.21 34.54
C GLY A 49 -33.77 32.92 34.77
N ASP A 50 -33.68 32.08 33.75
CA ASP A 50 -32.91 30.84 33.69
C ASP A 50 -31.51 31.01 33.05
N THR A 51 -31.09 32.25 32.78
CA THR A 51 -29.83 32.56 32.10
C THR A 51 -28.82 33.18 33.05
N LEU A 52 -27.61 32.61 33.11
CA LEU A 52 -26.44 33.17 33.78
C LEU A 52 -25.55 33.90 32.76
N TYR A 53 -25.35 35.20 32.97
CA TYR A 53 -24.41 36.01 32.21
C TYR A 53 -23.10 36.13 32.96
N LEU A 54 -21.98 35.76 32.32
CA LEU A 54 -20.62 35.78 32.87
C LEU A 54 -19.85 36.99 32.34
N ASP A 55 -19.08 37.65 33.21
CA ASP A 55 -18.29 38.83 32.88
C ASP A 55 -16.99 38.86 33.73
N GLY A 56 -15.93 39.51 33.23
CA GLY A 56 -14.63 39.52 33.90
C GLY A 56 -13.88 38.18 33.85
N ALA A 57 -12.83 38.03 34.66
CA ALA A 57 -11.97 36.85 34.68
C ALA A 57 -12.60 35.69 35.46
N ILE A 58 -13.22 34.74 34.76
CA ILE A 58 -13.94 33.61 35.38
C ILE A 58 -12.96 32.55 35.89
N THR A 59 -13.33 31.87 36.98
CA THR A 59 -12.60 30.71 37.50
C THR A 59 -13.58 29.58 37.83
N VAL A 60 -13.07 28.36 37.90
CA VAL A 60 -13.82 27.18 38.37
C VAL A 60 -14.37 27.43 39.77
N ASP A 61 -13.55 27.94 40.70
CA ASP A 61 -13.96 28.25 42.06
C ASP A 61 -15.10 29.28 42.12
N PHE A 62 -15.04 30.31 41.27
CA PHE A 62 -16.10 31.31 41.18
C PHE A 62 -17.43 30.69 40.76
N LEU A 63 -17.45 29.86 39.72
CA LEU A 63 -18.68 29.19 39.28
C LEU A 63 -19.21 28.21 40.33
N ARG A 64 -18.31 27.43 40.96
CA ARG A 64 -18.62 26.47 42.01
C ARG A 64 -19.29 27.12 43.21
N GLU A 65 -18.70 28.20 43.72
CA GLU A 65 -19.17 28.84 44.96
C GLU A 65 -20.48 29.60 44.78
N ASN A 66 -20.81 30.03 43.54
CA ASN A 66 -21.91 30.96 43.29
C ASN A 66 -23.07 30.37 42.49
N TYR A 67 -22.83 29.42 41.58
CA TYR A 67 -23.84 29.03 40.58
C TYR A 67 -24.01 27.53 40.33
N TRP A 68 -23.00 26.68 40.52
CA TRP A 68 -23.11 25.25 40.17
C TRP A 68 -24.32 24.54 40.78
N ASP A 69 -24.66 24.84 42.04
CA ASP A 69 -25.78 24.20 42.73
C ASP A 69 -27.17 24.76 42.35
N ASN A 70 -27.25 25.70 41.39
CA ASN A 70 -28.50 26.33 40.99
C ASN A 70 -29.22 25.54 39.87
N PRO A 71 -30.28 24.78 40.17
CA PRO A 71 -30.96 23.93 39.18
C PRO A 71 -31.80 24.73 38.18
N ASP A 72 -32.05 26.01 38.43
CA ASP A 72 -32.88 26.88 37.59
C ASP A 72 -32.10 27.45 36.40
N ILE A 73 -30.75 27.39 36.42
CA ILE A 73 -29.92 27.88 35.32
C ILE A 73 -29.92 26.84 34.21
N LYS A 74 -30.39 27.26 33.04
CA LYS A 74 -30.45 26.46 31.81
C LYS A 74 -29.57 27.02 30.70
N HIS A 75 -29.18 28.28 30.80
CA HIS A 75 -28.40 28.96 29.77
C HIS A 75 -27.24 29.71 30.40
N ILE A 76 -26.06 29.62 29.78
CA ILE A 76 -24.89 30.44 30.15
C ILE A 76 -24.52 31.31 28.94
N VAL A 77 -24.23 32.59 29.18
CA VAL A 77 -23.82 33.56 28.15
C VAL A 77 -22.59 34.33 28.62
N ALA A 78 -21.50 34.29 27.87
CA ALA A 78 -20.33 35.12 28.09
C ALA A 78 -20.54 36.53 27.53
N GLU A 79 -20.24 37.55 28.34
CA GLU A 79 -20.25 38.95 27.92
C GLU A 79 -18.91 39.38 27.30
N GLU A 80 -18.86 40.58 26.70
CA GLU A 80 -17.69 41.11 25.99
C GLU A 80 -16.41 41.20 26.84
N THR A 81 -16.49 41.19 28.17
CA THR A 81 -15.30 41.23 29.05
C THR A 81 -15.06 39.92 29.80
N CYS A 82 -15.81 38.87 29.48
CA CYS A 82 -15.61 37.53 30.02
C CYS A 82 -14.28 36.97 29.51
N VAL A 83 -13.39 36.61 30.42
CA VAL A 83 -12.11 35.95 30.13
C VAL A 83 -12.16 34.55 30.71
N LEU A 84 -11.92 33.54 29.88
CA LEU A 84 -11.82 32.15 30.31
C LEU A 84 -10.46 31.92 30.99
N PRO A 85 -10.41 31.13 32.08
CA PRO A 85 -9.15 30.81 32.73
C PRO A 85 -8.28 29.91 31.84
N ASN A 86 -6.95 30.07 31.90
CA ASN A 86 -6.03 29.21 31.13
C ASN A 86 -6.29 27.72 31.36
N ASN A 87 -6.58 27.35 32.60
CA ASN A 87 -7.17 26.06 32.93
C ASN A 87 -8.69 26.20 33.03
N SER A 88 -9.37 25.92 31.92
CA SER A 88 -10.83 25.82 31.85
C SER A 88 -11.31 24.38 32.00
N GLY A 89 -10.45 23.48 32.49
CA GLY A 89 -10.85 22.15 32.81
C GLY A 89 -11.96 22.14 33.87
N PHE A 90 -12.96 21.28 33.68
CA PHE A 90 -14.16 21.18 34.52
C PHE A 90 -15.03 22.45 34.64
N LEU A 91 -14.78 23.51 33.86
CA LEU A 91 -15.41 24.83 34.08
C LEU A 91 -16.95 24.78 34.03
N PHE A 92 -17.50 24.07 33.06
CA PHE A 92 -18.94 23.88 32.86
C PHE A 92 -19.37 22.43 33.09
N ASN A 93 -18.62 21.66 33.87
CA ASN A 93 -18.86 20.23 34.03
C ASN A 93 -20.12 19.89 34.88
N GLY A 94 -20.91 18.91 34.43
CA GLY A 94 -22.14 18.45 35.07
C GLY A 94 -22.01 17.18 35.94
N TYR A 95 -20.79 16.80 36.35
CA TYR A 95 -20.36 15.47 36.85
C TYR A 95 -21.38 14.57 37.55
N SER A 96 -21.33 13.28 37.17
CA SER A 96 -22.30 12.23 37.48
C SER A 96 -21.83 11.21 38.53
N GLY A 97 -20.73 11.45 39.26
CA GLY A 97 -20.33 10.59 40.39
C GLY A 97 -19.64 9.27 40.04
N PHE A 98 -19.28 9.02 38.77
CA PHE A 98 -18.71 7.73 38.34
C PHE A 98 -17.17 7.61 38.45
N TYR A 99 -16.45 8.66 38.85
CA TYR A 99 -14.99 8.63 39.00
C TYR A 99 -14.51 9.28 40.30
N SER A 100 -14.64 8.59 41.44
CA SER A 100 -13.77 8.83 42.60
C SER A 100 -13.77 7.65 43.57
N GLN A 101 -12.83 6.72 43.41
CA GLN A 101 -12.27 6.01 44.57
C GLN A 101 -11.02 6.71 45.14
N GLU A 102 -10.47 7.74 44.47
CA GLU A 102 -9.20 8.37 44.86
C GLU A 102 -9.25 9.87 45.19
N PHE A 103 -10.39 10.55 44.99
CA PHE A 103 -10.51 11.97 45.35
C PHE A 103 -11.66 12.17 46.36
N ASP A 104 -11.29 12.53 47.59
CA ASP A 104 -12.20 13.03 48.64
C ASP A 104 -12.75 14.42 48.25
N GLU A 105 -13.54 14.51 47.17
CA GLU A 105 -14.21 15.75 46.75
C GLU A 105 -15.74 15.57 46.63
N PRO A 106 -16.54 16.61 46.94
CA PRO A 106 -17.93 16.47 47.36
C PRO A 106 -18.89 15.99 46.27
N GLU A 107 -19.87 15.20 46.71
CA GLU A 107 -20.88 14.42 45.96
C GLU A 107 -21.91 15.22 45.13
N THR A 108 -21.68 16.47 44.72
CA THR A 108 -22.70 17.26 44.01
C THR A 108 -22.14 18.18 42.91
N ASN A 109 -22.14 17.72 41.65
CA ASN A 109 -21.89 18.54 40.47
C ASN A 109 -23.19 18.63 39.63
N ARG A 110 -23.54 19.82 39.12
CA ARG A 110 -24.96 20.19 38.92
C ARG A 110 -25.33 21.03 37.68
N TRP A 111 -24.47 21.17 36.68
CA TRP A 111 -24.91 21.65 35.34
C TRP A 111 -25.77 20.62 34.56
N VAL A 112 -26.42 19.69 35.26
CA VAL A 112 -27.26 18.62 34.69
C VAL A 112 -28.47 19.15 33.90
N ASN A 113 -28.94 20.37 34.21
CA ASN A 113 -30.07 21.02 33.53
C ASN A 113 -29.64 22.05 32.47
N LEU A 114 -28.34 22.21 32.22
CA LEU A 114 -27.83 23.21 31.29
C LEU A 114 -28.19 22.81 29.86
N GLU A 115 -28.95 23.65 29.15
CA GLU A 115 -29.44 23.41 27.79
C GLU A 115 -28.61 24.12 26.72
N SER A 116 -27.97 25.26 27.04
CA SER A 116 -27.06 25.95 26.11
C SER A 116 -25.93 26.74 26.78
N ILE A 117 -24.81 26.86 26.07
CA ILE A 117 -23.69 27.74 26.45
C ILE A 117 -23.30 28.61 25.25
N ASP A 118 -23.28 29.93 25.44
CA ASP A 118 -22.81 30.89 24.45
C ASP A 118 -21.50 31.52 24.91
N LEU A 119 -20.39 31.10 24.28
CA LEU A 119 -19.04 31.64 24.48
C LEU A 119 -18.61 32.56 23.32
N SER A 120 -19.56 33.04 22.50
CA SER A 120 -19.24 33.82 21.29
C SER A 120 -18.47 35.12 21.54
N LYS A 121 -18.48 35.62 22.77
CA LYS A 121 -17.80 36.84 23.20
C LYS A 121 -16.69 36.61 24.22
N ALA A 122 -16.45 35.37 24.62
CA ALA A 122 -15.45 35.06 25.63
C ALA A 122 -14.04 35.26 25.04
N ASP A 123 -13.15 35.87 25.81
CA ASP A 123 -11.72 35.84 25.52
C ASP A 123 -11.18 34.45 25.90
N SER A 124 -10.81 33.67 24.89
CA SER A 124 -10.26 32.32 25.01
C SER A 124 -8.77 32.25 24.68
N THR A 125 -8.11 33.39 24.44
CA THR A 125 -6.70 33.44 23.97
C THR A 125 -5.71 32.84 24.97
N GLY A 126 -6.09 32.74 26.24
CA GLY A 126 -5.30 32.12 27.30
C GLY A 126 -5.50 30.61 27.49
N LEU A 127 -6.41 29.95 26.76
CA LEU A 127 -6.73 28.53 26.99
C LEU A 127 -5.51 27.62 26.78
N GLU A 128 -5.18 26.84 27.81
CA GLU A 128 -4.12 25.83 27.81
C GLU A 128 -4.67 24.42 28.11
N VAL A 129 -5.73 24.33 28.93
CA VAL A 129 -6.37 23.07 29.35
C VAL A 129 -7.89 23.21 29.24
N THR A 130 -8.53 22.32 28.48
CA THR A 130 -10.00 22.25 28.33
C THR A 130 -10.57 20.87 28.69
N GLU A 131 -9.79 20.08 29.42
CA GLU A 131 -10.15 18.74 29.85
C GLU A 131 -11.45 18.74 30.69
N TYR A 132 -12.42 17.90 30.34
CA TYR A 132 -13.76 17.84 30.94
C TYR A 132 -14.56 19.16 30.95
N MET A 133 -14.19 20.17 30.15
CA MET A 133 -14.77 21.53 30.23
C MET A 133 -16.30 21.55 30.17
N PHE A 134 -16.91 20.71 29.33
CA PHE A 134 -18.37 20.58 29.18
C PHE A 134 -18.92 19.21 29.60
N ALA A 135 -18.07 18.33 30.13
CA ALA A 135 -18.44 16.95 30.37
C ALA A 135 -19.62 16.78 31.34
N ASN A 136 -20.42 15.74 31.13
CA ASN A 136 -21.63 15.38 31.89
C ASN A 136 -22.74 16.43 31.87
N CYS A 137 -22.72 17.38 30.93
CA CYS A 137 -23.89 18.23 30.68
C CYS A 137 -24.92 17.46 29.83
N GLU A 138 -25.60 16.49 30.42
CA GLU A 138 -26.49 15.57 29.71
C GLU A 138 -27.63 16.27 28.97
N SER A 139 -28.10 17.43 29.47
CA SER A 139 -29.16 18.25 28.86
C SER A 139 -28.67 19.26 27.81
N LEU A 140 -27.35 19.38 27.60
CA LEU A 140 -26.75 20.42 26.75
C LEU A 140 -27.01 20.14 25.28
N LYS A 141 -27.73 21.04 24.62
CA LYS A 141 -28.14 20.91 23.22
C LYS A 141 -27.24 21.69 22.27
N THR A 142 -26.70 22.82 22.73
CA THR A 142 -25.95 23.74 21.88
C THR A 142 -24.80 24.41 22.63
N ILE A 143 -23.67 24.54 21.96
CA ILE A 143 -22.54 25.35 22.39
C ILE A 143 -22.19 26.28 21.24
N THR A 144 -22.09 27.58 21.51
CA THR A 144 -21.73 28.58 20.50
C THR A 144 -20.34 29.13 20.78
N PHE A 145 -19.41 28.96 19.83
CA PHE A 145 -18.09 29.57 19.86
C PHE A 145 -18.05 30.82 18.97
N GLY A 146 -17.17 31.77 19.31
CA GLY A 146 -17.01 33.02 18.56
C GLY A 146 -16.06 32.89 17.38
N ASP A 147 -16.11 33.84 16.44
CA ASP A 147 -15.15 33.90 15.31
C ASP A 147 -13.69 34.08 15.76
N GLU A 148 -13.47 34.62 16.96
CA GLU A 148 -12.15 34.82 17.58
C GLU A 148 -11.86 33.77 18.69
N PHE A 149 -12.64 32.69 18.76
CA PHE A 149 -12.40 31.62 19.74
C PHE A 149 -11.14 30.84 19.37
N ASP A 150 -10.09 31.07 20.15
CA ASP A 150 -8.74 30.53 19.97
C ASP A 150 -8.51 29.32 20.89
N THR A 151 -8.11 28.19 20.29
CA THR A 151 -7.67 26.97 20.99
C THR A 151 -6.22 26.63 20.69
N SER A 152 -5.47 27.49 20.00
CA SER A 152 -4.13 27.20 19.50
C SER A 152 -3.12 26.90 20.61
N ASN A 153 -3.35 27.36 21.84
CA ASN A 153 -2.49 27.06 22.99
C ASN A 153 -2.93 25.84 23.81
N VAL A 154 -4.03 25.16 23.43
CA VAL A 154 -4.60 24.04 24.19
C VAL A 154 -3.77 22.77 24.01
N VAL A 155 -3.26 22.25 25.13
CA VAL A 155 -2.41 21.05 25.18
C VAL A 155 -3.22 19.77 25.41
N THR A 156 -4.37 19.86 26.08
CA THR A 156 -5.27 18.71 26.32
C THR A 156 -6.74 19.10 26.15
N MET A 157 -7.46 18.28 25.37
CA MET A 157 -8.91 18.35 25.16
C MET A 157 -9.61 17.06 25.66
N ALA A 158 -8.93 16.31 26.53
CA ALA A 158 -9.43 15.07 27.13
C ALA A 158 -10.85 15.21 27.66
N ALA A 159 -11.75 14.33 27.23
CA ALA A 159 -13.15 14.27 27.67
C ALA A 159 -13.92 15.60 27.60
N MET A 160 -13.52 16.54 26.74
CA MET A 160 -14.08 17.91 26.72
C MET A 160 -15.61 17.94 26.61
N PHE A 161 -16.20 17.02 25.82
CA PHE A 161 -17.65 16.87 25.62
C PHE A 161 -18.20 15.54 26.13
N TYR A 162 -17.45 14.81 26.97
CA TYR A 162 -17.87 13.50 27.51
C TYR A 162 -19.29 13.54 28.08
N ASN A 163 -20.14 12.58 27.71
CA ASN A 163 -21.50 12.40 28.21
C ASN A 163 -22.43 13.63 28.00
N CYS A 164 -22.20 14.42 26.93
CA CYS A 164 -23.14 15.45 26.46
C CYS A 164 -24.27 14.81 25.62
N GLN A 165 -25.11 13.98 26.25
CA GLN A 165 -26.07 13.10 25.56
C GLN A 165 -27.07 13.83 24.66
N SER A 166 -27.46 15.07 24.99
CA SER A 166 -28.44 15.86 24.21
C SER A 166 -27.82 16.76 23.13
N LEU A 167 -26.50 16.72 22.91
CA LEU A 167 -25.82 17.58 21.95
C LEU A 167 -26.08 17.05 20.52
N GLU A 168 -26.86 17.80 19.73
CA GLU A 168 -27.27 17.38 18.38
C GLU A 168 -26.30 17.85 17.29
N GLU A 169 -25.71 19.02 17.45
CA GLU A 169 -24.81 19.68 16.51
C GLU A 169 -23.65 20.36 17.26
N LEU A 170 -22.46 20.36 16.67
CA LEU A 170 -21.28 20.98 17.24
C LEU A 170 -20.39 21.55 16.13
N ASP A 171 -20.22 22.87 16.10
CA ASP A 171 -19.31 23.55 15.17
C ASP A 171 -17.91 23.68 15.78
N LEU A 172 -16.96 22.93 15.23
CA LEU A 172 -15.54 22.93 15.62
C LEU A 172 -14.63 23.56 14.57
N SER A 173 -15.19 24.23 13.54
CA SER A 173 -14.44 24.75 12.39
C SER A 173 -13.39 25.83 12.74
N ARG A 174 -13.37 26.31 13.99
CA ARG A 174 -12.42 27.28 14.53
C ARG A 174 -11.34 26.65 15.41
N PHE A 175 -11.47 25.38 15.76
CA PHE A 175 -10.52 24.73 16.64
C PHE A 175 -9.18 24.55 15.90
N ASP A 176 -8.15 25.13 16.47
CA ASP A 176 -6.75 24.81 16.18
C ASP A 176 -6.29 23.78 17.22
N THR A 177 -5.97 22.58 16.74
CA THR A 177 -5.53 21.46 17.57
C THR A 177 -4.04 21.15 17.42
N SER A 178 -3.27 22.00 16.71
CA SER A 178 -1.88 21.68 16.34
C SER A 178 -0.94 21.48 17.54
N ASN A 179 -1.32 21.99 18.72
CA ASN A 179 -0.57 21.84 19.98
C ASN A 179 -1.18 20.82 20.95
N THR A 180 -2.31 20.19 20.59
CA THR A 180 -2.99 19.23 21.46
C THR A 180 -2.29 17.87 21.44
N ILE A 181 -2.04 17.31 22.62
CA ILE A 181 -1.32 16.05 22.82
C ILE A 181 -2.27 14.92 23.25
N ASN A 182 -3.34 15.26 23.97
CA ASN A 182 -4.34 14.30 24.46
C ASN A 182 -5.76 14.73 24.06
N MET A 183 -6.53 13.79 23.50
CA MET A 183 -7.92 13.94 23.10
C MET A 183 -8.76 12.70 23.47
N ASP A 184 -8.33 11.91 24.45
CA ASP A 184 -9.09 10.73 24.89
C ASP A 184 -10.51 11.09 25.35
N ASP A 185 -11.47 10.20 25.09
CA ASP A 185 -12.87 10.32 25.50
C ASP A 185 -13.59 11.62 25.05
N MET A 186 -13.02 12.43 24.14
CA MET A 186 -13.47 13.80 23.87
C MET A 186 -14.96 13.91 23.52
N PHE A 187 -15.50 12.96 22.74
CA PHE A 187 -16.90 12.91 22.34
C PHE A 187 -17.66 11.70 22.90
N ARG A 188 -17.04 10.92 23.79
CA ARG A 188 -17.67 9.71 24.34
C ARG A 188 -19.06 10.01 24.90
N GLN A 189 -20.03 9.16 24.59
CA GLN A 189 -21.44 9.27 25.00
C GLN A 189 -22.16 10.54 24.52
N CYS A 190 -21.71 11.19 23.44
CA CYS A 190 -22.49 12.21 22.73
C CYS A 190 -23.61 11.56 21.90
N GLN A 191 -24.57 10.93 22.57
CA GLN A 191 -25.54 10.02 21.97
C GLN A 191 -26.49 10.66 20.93
N SER A 192 -26.72 11.97 20.98
CA SER A 192 -27.59 12.67 20.02
C SER A 192 -26.85 13.27 18.82
N LEU A 193 -25.52 13.26 18.81
CA LEU A 193 -24.70 13.84 17.75
C LEU A 193 -24.85 12.97 16.49
N LYS A 194 -25.18 13.60 15.35
CA LYS A 194 -25.42 12.89 14.09
C LYS A 194 -24.28 13.01 13.09
N GLU A 195 -23.67 14.18 13.04
CA GLU A 195 -22.59 14.50 12.12
C GLU A 195 -21.51 15.26 12.88
N LEU A 196 -20.24 15.02 12.54
CA LEU A 196 -19.12 15.75 13.11
C LEU A 196 -18.05 16.03 12.05
N ASP A 197 -17.70 17.30 11.91
CA ASP A 197 -16.64 17.75 11.00
C ASP A 197 -15.35 18.03 11.77
N LEU A 198 -14.33 17.20 11.53
CA LEU A 198 -12.98 17.31 12.07
C LEU A 198 -11.96 17.67 10.98
N SER A 199 -12.40 18.29 9.88
CA SER A 199 -11.54 18.62 8.74
C SER A 199 -10.42 19.61 9.07
N THR A 200 -10.56 20.40 10.14
CA THR A 200 -9.56 21.37 10.61
C THR A 200 -8.58 20.79 11.64
N PHE A 201 -8.83 19.58 12.14
CA PHE A 201 -8.01 19.00 13.21
C PHE A 201 -6.64 18.60 12.67
N ASP A 202 -5.60 19.21 13.23
CA ASP A 202 -4.23 18.72 13.16
C ASP A 202 -3.96 17.85 14.39
N THR A 203 -3.84 16.54 14.18
CA THR A 203 -3.60 15.58 15.25
C THR A 203 -2.15 15.09 15.29
N SER A 204 -1.24 15.75 14.59
CA SER A 204 0.15 15.31 14.43
C SER A 204 0.94 15.21 15.74
N GLN A 205 0.51 15.88 16.81
CA GLN A 205 1.10 15.79 18.15
C GLN A 205 0.36 14.84 19.11
N VAL A 206 -0.82 14.35 18.70
CA VAL A 206 -1.66 13.52 19.57
C VAL A 206 -1.04 12.13 19.72
N THR A 207 -1.02 11.66 20.96
CA THR A 207 -0.45 10.34 21.32
C THR A 207 -1.48 9.37 21.89
N ASN A 208 -2.63 9.90 22.36
CA ASN A 208 -3.73 9.13 22.92
C ASN A 208 -5.08 9.63 22.35
N MET A 209 -5.86 8.69 21.78
CA MET A 209 -7.20 8.91 21.23
C MET A 209 -8.19 7.81 21.64
N GLN A 210 -7.92 7.11 22.75
CA GLN A 210 -8.83 6.06 23.24
C GLN A 210 -10.25 6.60 23.42
N CYS A 211 -11.24 5.75 23.15
CA CYS A 211 -12.66 6.03 23.40
C CYS A 211 -13.21 7.31 22.73
N LEU A 212 -12.58 7.82 21.67
CA LEU A 212 -12.88 9.16 21.11
C LEU A 212 -14.36 9.39 20.80
N PHE A 213 -15.04 8.39 20.21
CA PHE A 213 -16.47 8.41 19.87
C PHE A 213 -17.25 7.27 20.55
N LEU A 214 -16.72 6.68 21.63
CA LEU A 214 -17.35 5.56 22.33
C LEU A 214 -18.81 5.88 22.69
N GLU A 215 -19.75 5.00 22.33
CA GLU A 215 -21.20 5.09 22.58
C GLU A 215 -21.89 6.31 21.93
N CYS A 216 -21.36 6.84 20.82
CA CYS A 216 -22.05 7.85 20.00
C CYS A 216 -23.12 7.20 19.08
N HIS A 217 -24.17 6.63 19.68
CA HIS A 217 -25.12 5.76 18.99
C HIS A 217 -25.79 6.34 17.73
N ASN A 218 -26.03 7.65 17.66
CA ASN A 218 -26.68 8.30 16.51
C ASN A 218 -25.69 8.93 15.52
N LEU A 219 -24.39 8.76 15.70
CA LEU A 219 -23.38 9.33 14.80
C LEU A 219 -23.41 8.59 13.47
N GLU A 220 -23.87 9.27 12.42
CA GLU A 220 -24.02 8.72 11.07
C GLU A 220 -22.81 9.04 10.19
N HIS A 221 -22.18 10.22 10.37
CA HIS A 221 -21.09 10.71 9.53
C HIS A 221 -20.00 11.42 10.32
N ILE A 222 -18.74 11.13 9.98
CA ILE A 222 -17.56 11.82 10.50
C ILE A 222 -16.70 12.24 9.32
N THR A 223 -16.30 13.51 9.29
CA THR A 223 -15.39 14.03 8.24
C THR A 223 -14.00 14.25 8.83
N PHE A 224 -13.00 13.57 8.29
CA PHE A 224 -11.59 13.80 8.62
C PHE A 224 -10.91 14.68 7.56
N GLY A 225 -9.97 15.51 8.00
CA GLY A 225 -9.19 16.39 7.12
C GLY A 225 -7.84 15.82 6.75
N CYS A 226 -7.14 16.46 5.82
CA CYS A 226 -5.78 16.06 5.42
C CYS A 226 -4.71 16.27 6.51
N LEU A 227 -5.05 16.98 7.59
CA LEU A 227 -4.18 17.18 8.77
C LEU A 227 -4.44 16.16 9.87
N PHE A 228 -5.45 15.30 9.71
CA PHE A 228 -5.77 14.25 10.67
C PHE A 228 -4.74 13.12 10.53
N ASN A 229 -3.70 13.17 11.36
CA ASN A 229 -2.54 12.29 11.34
C ASN A 229 -2.46 11.46 12.64
N THR A 230 -2.51 10.14 12.53
CA THR A 230 -2.47 9.21 13.66
C THR A 230 -1.11 8.52 13.85
N SER A 231 -0.06 8.92 13.13
CA SER A 231 1.25 8.24 13.10
C SER A 231 1.96 8.17 14.46
N ASN A 232 1.58 9.03 15.42
CA ASN A 232 2.13 9.08 16.77
C ASN A 232 1.22 8.42 17.83
N VAL A 233 0.02 7.98 17.45
CA VAL A 233 -0.96 7.39 18.36
C VAL A 233 -0.61 5.92 18.59
N LYS A 234 -0.43 5.56 19.87
CA LYS A 234 -0.09 4.17 20.26
C LYS A 234 -1.30 3.39 20.75
N SER A 235 -2.23 4.05 21.42
CA SER A 235 -3.43 3.44 22.01
C SER A 235 -4.65 3.90 21.22
N MET A 236 -5.34 2.95 20.57
CA MET A 236 -6.58 3.17 19.81
C MET A 236 -7.75 2.28 20.25
N PRO A 237 -7.93 1.95 21.55
CA PRO A 237 -9.05 1.12 21.97
C PRO A 237 -10.36 1.92 21.88
N GLU A 238 -11.43 1.23 21.50
CA GLU A 238 -12.82 1.69 21.60
C GLU A 238 -13.12 3.03 20.88
N ILE A 239 -12.32 3.42 19.88
CA ILE A 239 -12.49 4.72 19.18
C ILE A 239 -13.92 4.89 18.63
N PHE A 240 -14.47 3.87 17.97
CA PHE A 240 -15.81 3.89 17.37
C PHE A 240 -16.78 2.91 18.04
N ASP A 241 -16.43 2.35 19.20
CA ASP A 241 -17.28 1.36 19.86
C ASP A 241 -18.68 1.94 20.16
N GLY A 242 -19.74 1.18 19.88
CA GLY A 242 -21.12 1.60 20.07
C GLY A 242 -21.63 2.68 19.10
N CYS A 243 -20.87 3.05 18.06
CA CYS A 243 -21.32 3.94 16.97
C CYS A 243 -22.31 3.21 16.03
N SER A 244 -23.44 2.77 16.57
CA SER A 244 -24.37 1.84 15.93
C SER A 244 -25.11 2.40 14.72
N SER A 245 -25.14 3.72 14.52
CA SER A 245 -25.72 4.37 13.32
C SER A 245 -24.72 4.70 12.22
N LEU A 246 -23.42 4.46 12.43
CA LEU A 246 -22.37 4.74 11.45
C LEU A 246 -22.48 3.77 10.26
N LYS A 247 -22.69 4.31 9.06
CA LYS A 247 -22.93 3.51 7.83
C LYS A 247 -21.68 3.30 6.98
N ASP A 248 -20.81 4.30 6.99
CA ASP A 248 -19.54 4.34 6.29
C ASP A 248 -18.56 5.24 7.05
N ILE A 249 -17.26 5.01 6.87
CA ILE A 249 -16.20 5.83 7.44
C ILE A 249 -14.96 5.80 6.54
N ASP A 250 -14.45 6.98 6.18
CA ASP A 250 -13.20 7.10 5.43
C ASP A 250 -12.00 7.11 6.39
N LEU A 251 -11.27 5.99 6.41
CA LEU A 251 -10.07 5.81 7.24
C LEU A 251 -8.77 5.92 6.42
N SER A 252 -8.83 6.41 5.17
CA SER A 252 -7.66 6.46 4.29
C SER A 252 -6.53 7.38 4.77
N GLY A 253 -6.84 8.33 5.66
CA GLY A 253 -5.87 9.20 6.32
C GLY A 253 -5.20 8.61 7.57
N PHE A 254 -5.65 7.45 8.06
CA PHE A 254 -5.11 6.84 9.28
C PHE A 254 -3.78 6.14 8.98
N ASP A 255 -2.73 6.55 9.70
CA ASP A 255 -1.45 5.83 9.82
C ASP A 255 -1.46 5.09 11.16
N THR A 256 -1.56 3.76 11.13
CA THR A 256 -1.58 2.90 12.31
C THR A 256 -0.25 2.22 12.60
N SER A 257 0.83 2.57 11.88
CA SER A 257 2.13 1.88 11.98
C SER A 257 2.80 1.99 13.36
N SER A 258 2.31 2.86 14.23
CA SER A 258 2.74 3.01 15.63
C SER A 258 1.76 2.41 16.66
N ALA A 259 0.58 1.96 16.25
CA ALA A 259 -0.45 1.46 17.14
C ALA A 259 -0.02 0.14 17.81
N GLU A 260 -0.21 0.06 19.13
CA GLU A 260 0.08 -1.10 19.97
C GLU A 260 -1.22 -1.74 20.52
N ASP A 261 -2.35 -1.03 20.52
CA ASP A 261 -3.65 -1.49 21.03
C ASP A 261 -4.81 -1.00 20.16
N MET A 262 -5.69 -1.91 19.73
CA MET A 262 -6.91 -1.68 18.95
C MET A 262 -8.12 -2.43 19.55
N TYR A 263 -8.10 -2.70 20.86
CA TYR A 263 -9.19 -3.36 21.56
C TYR A 263 -10.55 -2.73 21.22
N ALA A 264 -11.49 -3.55 20.75
CA ALA A 264 -12.88 -3.18 20.49
C ALA A 264 -13.09 -1.93 19.61
N MET A 265 -12.12 -1.55 18.77
CA MET A 265 -12.11 -0.29 18.03
C MET A 265 -13.41 -0.01 17.24
N PHE A 266 -14.03 -1.04 16.67
CA PHE A 266 -15.29 -0.96 15.89
C PHE A 266 -16.42 -1.81 16.51
N ARG A 267 -16.33 -2.17 17.79
CA ARG A 267 -17.36 -2.97 18.44
C ARG A 267 -18.73 -2.28 18.36
N ASP A 268 -19.78 -3.05 18.11
CA ASP A 268 -21.17 -2.58 17.95
C ASP A 268 -21.37 -1.42 16.95
N CYS A 269 -20.51 -1.33 15.93
CA CYS A 269 -20.76 -0.52 14.73
C CYS A 269 -21.77 -1.22 13.82
N SER A 270 -22.96 -1.50 14.34
CA SER A 270 -23.92 -2.45 13.76
C SER A 270 -24.58 -1.98 12.45
N SER A 271 -24.41 -0.72 12.04
CA SER A 271 -24.87 -0.22 10.72
C SER A 271 -23.81 -0.27 9.62
N LEU A 272 -22.53 -0.54 9.94
CA LEU A 272 -21.49 -0.71 8.93
C LEU A 272 -21.78 -1.95 8.07
N THR A 273 -21.60 -1.82 6.77
CA THR A 273 -21.76 -2.93 5.80
C THR A 273 -20.44 -3.32 5.15
N GLU A 274 -19.53 -2.36 4.97
CA GLU A 274 -18.19 -2.55 4.47
C GLU A 274 -17.23 -1.72 5.32
N LEU A 275 -16.00 -2.21 5.50
CA LEU A 275 -14.94 -1.49 6.18
C LEU A 275 -13.63 -1.62 5.40
N ASP A 276 -13.05 -0.49 5.02
CA ASP A 276 -11.75 -0.43 4.34
C ASP A 276 -10.64 -0.12 5.35
N LEU A 277 -9.82 -1.12 5.63
CA LEU A 277 -8.66 -1.06 6.52
C LEU A 277 -7.36 -1.31 5.74
N THR A 278 -7.33 -1.00 4.44
CA THR A 278 -6.18 -1.33 3.58
C THR A 278 -4.92 -0.53 3.91
N THR A 279 -5.06 0.62 4.56
CA THR A 279 -3.96 1.45 5.09
C THR A 279 -3.47 0.99 6.47
N PHE A 280 -4.19 0.09 7.15
CA PHE A 280 -3.83 -0.31 8.51
C PHE A 280 -2.62 -1.23 8.50
N ASP A 281 -1.52 -0.73 9.07
CA ASP A 281 -0.39 -1.55 9.53
C ASP A 281 -0.65 -1.97 10.97
N THR A 282 -0.87 -3.26 11.18
CA THR A 282 -1.13 -3.82 12.50
C THR A 282 0.03 -4.64 13.04
N SER A 283 1.22 -4.53 12.43
CA SER A 283 2.41 -5.30 12.79
C SER A 283 2.90 -5.12 14.23
N LYS A 284 2.53 -4.02 14.89
CA LYS A 284 2.87 -3.73 16.29
C LYS A 284 1.73 -3.90 17.28
N VAL A 285 0.52 -4.18 16.79
CA VAL A 285 -0.67 -4.29 17.64
C VAL A 285 -0.59 -5.58 18.46
N ARG A 286 -0.79 -5.43 19.77
CA ARG A 286 -0.75 -6.51 20.77
C ARG A 286 -2.14 -6.96 21.20
N ASP A 287 -3.13 -6.07 21.15
CA ASP A 287 -4.52 -6.38 21.49
C ASP A 287 -5.49 -5.91 20.40
N MET A 288 -6.37 -6.81 19.97
CA MET A 288 -7.48 -6.56 19.05
C MET A 288 -8.75 -7.30 19.50
N CYS A 289 -8.83 -7.65 20.79
CA CYS A 289 -9.99 -8.37 21.30
C CYS A 289 -11.26 -7.56 21.04
N GLY A 290 -12.29 -8.25 20.57
CA GLY A 290 -13.57 -7.65 20.21
C GLY A 290 -13.57 -6.58 19.13
N MET A 291 -12.50 -6.39 18.35
CA MET A 291 -12.36 -5.26 17.42
C MET A 291 -13.59 -5.04 16.51
N PHE A 292 -14.25 -6.11 16.06
CA PHE A 292 -15.44 -6.05 15.20
C PHE A 292 -16.69 -6.67 15.85
N SER A 293 -16.66 -7.01 17.14
CA SER A 293 -17.79 -7.70 17.78
C SER A 293 -19.10 -6.93 17.59
N TYR A 294 -20.21 -7.63 17.39
CA TYR A 294 -21.56 -7.07 17.22
C TYR A 294 -21.74 -6.18 15.98
N CYS A 295 -20.80 -6.19 15.03
CA CYS A 295 -20.98 -5.63 13.69
C CYS A 295 -21.91 -6.51 12.84
N ASN A 296 -23.17 -6.62 13.24
CA ASN A 296 -24.14 -7.57 12.71
C ASN A 296 -24.46 -7.41 11.21
N ASN A 297 -24.27 -6.20 10.65
CA ASN A 297 -24.48 -5.92 9.23
C ASN A 297 -23.20 -5.91 8.39
N LEU A 298 -22.03 -6.10 8.99
CA LEU A 298 -20.75 -6.03 8.29
C LEU A 298 -20.60 -7.26 7.39
N GLU A 299 -20.53 -7.00 6.09
CA GLU A 299 -20.45 -8.03 5.04
C GLU A 299 -19.01 -8.21 4.55
N THR A 300 -18.23 -7.13 4.51
CA THR A 300 -16.86 -7.13 3.96
C THR A 300 -15.92 -6.29 4.80
N ILE A 301 -14.75 -6.84 5.10
CA ILE A 301 -13.60 -6.11 5.64
C ILE A 301 -12.46 -6.23 4.63
N ARG A 302 -11.96 -5.11 4.14
CA ARG A 302 -10.84 -5.04 3.21
C ARG A 302 -9.55 -4.74 3.96
N VAL A 303 -8.52 -5.54 3.73
CA VAL A 303 -7.19 -5.35 4.33
C VAL A 303 -6.10 -5.50 3.28
N SER A 304 -4.93 -4.93 3.55
CA SER A 304 -3.71 -5.19 2.79
C SER A 304 -2.79 -6.17 3.56
N PRO A 305 -1.65 -6.59 2.99
CA PRO A 305 -0.71 -7.46 3.70
C PRO A 305 0.06 -6.76 4.84
N LEU A 306 -0.19 -5.48 5.07
CA LEU A 306 0.22 -4.78 6.29
C LEU A 306 -0.60 -5.24 7.52
N TRP A 307 -1.75 -5.89 7.29
CA TRP A 307 -2.49 -6.54 8.34
C TRP A 307 -1.76 -7.79 8.83
N SER A 308 -1.34 -7.76 10.09
CA SER A 308 -0.67 -8.85 10.80
C SER A 308 -1.29 -9.10 12.17
N THR A 309 -1.36 -10.37 12.56
CA THR A 309 -1.76 -10.83 13.90
C THR A 309 -0.59 -11.47 14.66
N GLU A 310 0.64 -11.35 14.14
CA GLU A 310 1.82 -12.06 14.70
C GLU A 310 2.27 -11.50 16.06
N SER A 311 1.97 -10.23 16.33
CA SER A 311 2.37 -9.52 17.56
C SER A 311 1.34 -9.61 18.68
N LEU A 312 0.21 -10.28 18.47
CA LEU A 312 -0.87 -10.35 19.46
C LEU A 312 -0.42 -11.09 20.72
N GLU A 313 -0.56 -10.45 21.88
CA GLU A 313 -0.25 -11.03 23.18
C GLU A 313 -1.45 -11.85 23.65
N THR A 314 -1.28 -13.17 23.77
CA THR A 314 -2.36 -14.09 24.14
C THR A 314 -2.56 -14.18 25.65
N GLU A 315 -2.61 -13.06 26.38
CA GLU A 315 -2.89 -13.12 27.81
C GLU A 315 -4.32 -13.64 28.06
N GLU A 316 -4.44 -14.59 29.00
CA GLU A 316 -5.67 -15.31 29.33
C GLU A 316 -6.68 -14.42 30.08
N TRP A 317 -7.20 -13.37 29.46
CA TRP A 317 -8.29 -12.60 30.05
C TRP A 317 -9.63 -13.32 29.82
N VAL A 318 -10.05 -14.10 30.81
CA VAL A 318 -11.36 -14.76 30.85
C VAL A 318 -12.46 -13.70 30.84
N GLY A 319 -13.07 -13.49 29.68
CA GLY A 319 -14.16 -12.53 29.49
C GLY A 319 -14.01 -11.60 28.28
N ALA A 320 -12.85 -11.56 27.62
CA ALA A 320 -12.66 -10.77 26.41
C ALA A 320 -13.67 -11.18 25.31
N PRO A 321 -14.37 -10.24 24.67
CA PRO A 321 -15.24 -10.54 23.54
C PRO A 321 -14.40 -11.03 22.35
N ASN A 322 -14.94 -12.03 21.65
CA ASN A 322 -14.29 -12.55 20.45
C ASN A 322 -14.30 -11.48 19.34
N MET A 323 -13.17 -11.28 18.66
CA MET A 323 -12.99 -10.27 17.60
C MET A 323 -14.17 -10.18 16.62
N PHE A 324 -14.78 -11.32 16.23
CA PHE A 324 -15.87 -11.39 15.26
C PHE A 324 -17.20 -11.86 15.86
N MET A 325 -17.37 -11.80 17.19
CA MET A 325 -18.64 -12.14 17.86
C MET A 325 -19.82 -11.47 17.16
N ASP A 326 -20.88 -12.20 16.84
CA ASP A 326 -22.08 -11.68 16.17
C ASP A 326 -21.85 -10.94 14.83
N CYS A 327 -20.73 -11.19 14.14
CA CYS A 327 -20.52 -10.74 12.76
C CYS A 327 -21.23 -11.66 11.75
N VAL A 328 -22.54 -11.86 11.93
CA VAL A 328 -23.32 -12.94 11.28
C VAL A 328 -23.41 -12.84 9.75
N LYS A 329 -23.12 -11.67 9.17
CA LYS A 329 -23.11 -11.43 7.72
C LYS A 329 -21.71 -11.42 7.10
N LEU A 330 -20.66 -11.52 7.89
CA LEU A 330 -19.30 -11.38 7.42
C LEU A 330 -18.89 -12.54 6.51
N VAL A 331 -18.36 -12.21 5.34
CA VAL A 331 -17.86 -13.18 4.36
C VAL A 331 -16.46 -12.76 3.90
N GLY A 332 -15.50 -13.68 4.03
CA GLY A 332 -14.16 -13.51 3.48
C GLY A 332 -14.14 -13.48 1.96
N GLY A 333 -13.08 -12.93 1.37
CA GLY A 333 -13.00 -12.70 -0.08
C GLY A 333 -13.14 -13.97 -0.95
N ASN A 334 -12.85 -15.14 -0.38
CA ASN A 334 -12.99 -16.45 -1.03
C ASN A 334 -14.21 -17.24 -0.52
N GLY A 335 -15.18 -16.56 0.11
CA GLY A 335 -16.47 -17.11 0.49
C GLY A 335 -16.51 -17.78 1.86
N THR A 336 -15.46 -17.63 2.69
CA THR A 336 -15.49 -18.11 4.08
C THR A 336 -16.54 -17.33 4.87
N THR A 337 -17.64 -17.98 5.22
CA THR A 337 -18.74 -17.36 5.99
C THR A 337 -18.49 -17.46 7.49
N TYR A 338 -18.91 -16.45 8.25
CA TYR A 338 -18.97 -16.51 9.70
C TYR A 338 -19.66 -17.79 10.20
N ASN A 339 -19.07 -18.42 11.23
CA ASN A 339 -19.62 -19.62 11.87
C ASN A 339 -19.42 -19.53 13.38
N GLU A 340 -20.48 -19.18 14.11
CA GLU A 340 -20.50 -19.03 15.57
C GLU A 340 -19.92 -20.25 16.30
N SER A 341 -20.16 -21.46 15.81
CA SER A 341 -19.66 -22.71 16.42
C SER A 341 -18.15 -22.93 16.21
N ALA A 342 -17.54 -22.28 15.23
CA ALA A 342 -16.09 -22.27 15.02
C ALA A 342 -15.40 -21.15 15.82
N VAL A 343 -16.17 -20.23 16.38
CA VAL A 343 -15.72 -18.97 17.01
C VAL A 343 -15.82 -19.06 18.56
N THR A 344 -15.96 -20.29 19.11
CA THR A 344 -16.28 -20.53 20.53
C THR A 344 -15.11 -20.39 21.51
N ASP A 345 -13.87 -20.25 21.03
CA ASP A 345 -12.72 -19.85 21.87
C ASP A 345 -12.54 -18.33 21.72
N HIS A 346 -12.17 -17.65 22.81
CA HIS A 346 -12.09 -16.19 22.95
C HIS A 346 -11.00 -15.53 22.07
N ARG A 347 -10.42 -16.25 21.11
CA ARG A 347 -9.17 -15.92 20.40
C ARG A 347 -9.23 -16.20 18.90
N ASN A 348 -10.33 -15.86 18.23
CA ASN A 348 -10.47 -16.18 16.80
C ASN A 348 -9.79 -15.18 15.85
N TYR A 349 -8.66 -14.59 16.27
CA TYR A 349 -7.76 -13.88 15.36
C TYR A 349 -7.18 -14.82 14.29
N GLU A 350 -7.32 -16.14 14.43
CA GLU A 350 -7.01 -17.08 13.35
C GLU A 350 -7.73 -16.72 12.06
N TYR A 351 -8.99 -16.27 12.10
CA TYR A 351 -9.71 -15.86 10.89
C TYR A 351 -9.48 -14.39 10.53
N ALA A 352 -8.74 -13.64 11.35
CA ALA A 352 -8.33 -12.26 11.08
C ALA A 352 -7.14 -12.22 10.11
N ARG A 353 -7.35 -12.81 8.94
CA ARG A 353 -6.40 -12.88 7.83
C ARG A 353 -7.17 -12.81 6.52
N ILE A 354 -6.44 -12.48 5.46
CA ILE A 354 -6.94 -12.56 4.09
C ILE A 354 -7.42 -13.99 3.84
N ASP A 355 -8.65 -14.12 3.34
CA ASP A 355 -9.30 -15.40 3.11
C ASP A 355 -8.58 -16.19 2.02
N GLY A 356 -7.98 -17.33 2.37
CA GLY A 356 -7.37 -18.27 1.44
C GLY A 356 -8.32 -19.39 0.99
N GLY A 357 -9.62 -19.27 1.25
CA GLY A 357 -10.61 -20.30 0.95
C GLY A 357 -10.49 -21.51 1.88
N SER A 358 -10.80 -22.71 1.37
CA SER A 358 -10.91 -23.92 2.20
C SER A 358 -9.61 -24.33 2.91
N ASP A 359 -8.45 -23.96 2.36
CA ASP A 359 -7.15 -24.37 2.87
C ASP A 359 -6.63 -23.44 3.97
N ALA A 360 -7.06 -22.18 3.95
CA ALA A 360 -6.69 -21.15 4.92
C ALA A 360 -7.83 -20.15 5.11
N PRO A 361 -8.94 -20.55 5.76
CA PRO A 361 -10.14 -19.71 5.84
C PRO A 361 -9.85 -18.43 6.60
N GLY A 362 -10.34 -17.30 6.11
CA GLY A 362 -10.21 -15.99 6.73
C GLY A 362 -11.46 -15.15 6.48
N PHE A 363 -11.67 -14.10 7.27
CA PHE A 363 -12.83 -13.21 7.10
C PHE A 363 -12.50 -11.93 6.36
N PHE A 364 -11.24 -11.71 5.99
CA PHE A 364 -10.87 -10.51 5.25
C PHE A 364 -10.83 -10.76 3.77
N THR A 365 -11.32 -9.76 3.04
CA THR A 365 -11.13 -9.64 1.61
C THR A 365 -9.82 -8.93 1.38
N PHE A 366 -9.02 -9.41 0.43
CA PHE A 366 -7.86 -8.67 -0.02
C PHE A 366 -8.35 -7.34 -0.62
N GLY A 367 -8.03 -6.26 0.07
CA GLY A 367 -8.32 -4.91 -0.36
C GLY A 367 -7.04 -4.28 -0.85
N TYR A 368 -6.92 -4.10 -2.16
CA TYR A 368 -6.23 -2.91 -2.63
C TYR A 368 -6.94 -2.40 -3.88
N PRO A 369 -7.34 -1.12 -3.92
CA PRO A 369 -7.98 -0.52 -5.09
C PRO A 369 -6.99 -0.25 -6.26
N GLY A 370 -5.77 -0.80 -6.18
CA GLY A 370 -4.66 -0.51 -7.08
C GLY A 370 -3.88 -1.76 -7.41
N ASN A 371 -3.09 -1.67 -8.46
CA ASN A 371 -2.34 -2.81 -8.96
C ASN A 371 -1.03 -2.94 -8.18
N TYR A 372 -0.59 -4.17 -7.91
CA TYR A 372 0.72 -4.38 -7.29
C TYR A 372 1.41 -5.60 -7.86
N VAL A 373 2.74 -5.58 -7.82
CA VAL A 373 3.58 -6.69 -8.26
C VAL A 373 4.08 -7.42 -7.03
N LYS A 374 3.59 -8.64 -6.82
CA LYS A 374 3.97 -9.50 -5.69
C LYS A 374 5.41 -10.01 -5.81
N GLY A 375 5.89 -10.14 -7.04
CA GLY A 375 7.27 -10.53 -7.33
C GLY A 375 7.51 -10.58 -8.82
N ALA A 376 8.78 -10.76 -9.17
CA ALA A 376 9.16 -11.20 -10.50
C ALA A 376 9.68 -12.65 -10.44
N SER A 377 9.81 -13.33 -11.57
CA SER A 377 10.58 -14.58 -11.68
C SER A 377 11.20 -14.74 -13.06
N ILE A 378 12.16 -15.66 -13.19
CA ILE A 378 12.73 -16.04 -14.47
C ILE A 378 12.13 -17.37 -14.90
N ALA A 379 11.61 -17.42 -16.12
CA ALA A 379 11.19 -18.66 -16.76
C ALA A 379 12.34 -19.19 -17.63
N LEU A 380 12.74 -20.45 -17.45
CA LEU A 380 13.78 -21.15 -18.24
C LEU A 380 13.27 -22.43 -18.93
N ASP A 381 11.97 -22.60 -19.04
CA ASP A 381 11.29 -23.72 -19.71
C ASP A 381 11.34 -23.62 -21.25
N GLY A 382 12.46 -23.14 -21.79
CA GLY A 382 12.70 -22.92 -23.21
C GLY A 382 12.95 -21.46 -23.59
N TRP A 383 12.70 -20.52 -22.68
CA TRP A 383 12.80 -19.07 -22.90
C TRP A 383 13.69 -18.40 -21.85
N ILE A 384 14.02 -17.12 -22.02
CA ILE A 384 14.58 -16.26 -20.98
C ILE A 384 13.70 -15.03 -20.91
N GLY A 385 13.27 -14.64 -19.72
CA GLY A 385 12.32 -13.54 -19.55
C GLY A 385 12.09 -13.20 -18.10
N VAL A 386 11.46 -12.05 -17.87
CA VAL A 386 10.98 -11.64 -16.55
C VAL A 386 9.47 -11.80 -16.53
N ALA A 387 8.98 -12.67 -15.65
CA ALA A 387 7.58 -12.79 -15.31
C ALA A 387 7.24 -11.81 -14.18
N PHE A 388 6.19 -11.03 -14.32
CA PHE A 388 5.63 -10.15 -13.29
C PHE A 388 4.38 -10.83 -12.73
N TRP A 389 4.38 -11.10 -11.43
CA TRP A 389 3.21 -11.63 -10.72
C TRP A 389 2.39 -10.47 -10.20
N VAL A 390 1.35 -10.10 -10.93
CA VAL A 390 0.59 -8.86 -10.72
C VAL A 390 -0.78 -9.17 -10.17
N HIS A 391 -1.20 -8.43 -9.16
CA HIS A 391 -2.60 -8.33 -8.80
C HIS A 391 -3.21 -7.13 -9.50
N LEU A 392 -4.30 -7.35 -10.23
CA LEU A 392 -4.94 -6.35 -11.06
C LEU A 392 -6.27 -5.92 -10.44
N SER A 393 -6.47 -4.62 -10.30
CA SER A 393 -7.78 -4.05 -9.93
C SER A 393 -8.78 -4.19 -11.08
N ASP A 394 -10.07 -4.05 -10.77
CA ASP A 394 -11.18 -3.99 -11.74
C ASP A 394 -11.08 -2.82 -12.74
N LYS A 395 -10.22 -1.83 -12.46
CA LYS A 395 -9.96 -0.68 -13.34
C LYS A 395 -8.86 -0.94 -14.37
N ALA A 396 -8.06 -2.00 -14.22
CA ALA A 396 -6.94 -2.27 -15.12
C ALA A 396 -7.45 -2.90 -16.42
N ALA A 397 -7.27 -2.18 -17.53
CA ALA A 397 -7.72 -2.63 -18.86
C ALA A 397 -6.54 -3.01 -19.76
N THR A 398 -5.39 -2.36 -19.61
CA THR A 398 -4.21 -2.60 -20.46
C THR A 398 -2.93 -2.65 -19.64
N ALA A 399 -2.11 -3.66 -19.92
CA ALA A 399 -0.74 -3.74 -19.43
C ALA A 399 0.25 -3.46 -20.55
N VAL A 400 1.24 -2.62 -20.28
CA VAL A 400 2.34 -2.33 -21.20
C VAL A 400 3.63 -2.80 -20.58
N LEU A 401 4.27 -3.74 -21.26
CA LEU A 401 5.62 -4.17 -20.96
C LEU A 401 6.56 -3.48 -21.96
N ASP A 402 7.54 -2.75 -21.46
CA ASP A 402 8.56 -2.05 -22.25
C ASP A 402 9.94 -2.55 -21.89
N GLY A 403 10.79 -2.78 -22.88
CA GLY A 403 12.12 -3.32 -22.67
C GLY A 403 12.94 -3.38 -23.96
N PRO A 404 14.05 -4.13 -23.99
CA PRO A 404 15.02 -4.08 -25.09
C PRO A 404 14.50 -4.56 -26.46
N ASN A 405 13.45 -5.39 -26.47
CA ASN A 405 12.78 -5.88 -27.68
C ASN A 405 11.58 -5.00 -28.13
N GLY A 406 11.37 -3.84 -27.51
CA GLY A 406 10.29 -2.91 -27.81
C GLY A 406 9.03 -3.12 -26.95
N LYS A 407 8.02 -2.30 -27.18
CA LYS A 407 6.80 -2.30 -26.36
C LYS A 407 5.84 -3.41 -26.75
N SER A 408 5.32 -4.11 -25.74
CA SER A 408 4.22 -5.05 -25.86
C SER A 408 3.02 -4.53 -25.07
N GLU A 409 1.90 -4.30 -25.75
CA GLU A 409 0.64 -3.90 -25.14
C GLU A 409 -0.31 -5.11 -25.07
N ILE A 410 -0.83 -5.37 -23.87
CA ILE A 410 -1.65 -6.53 -23.55
C ILE A 410 -3.03 -6.03 -23.08
N SER A 411 -4.08 -6.37 -23.83
CA SER A 411 -5.46 -6.19 -23.40
C SER A 411 -5.81 -7.20 -22.32
N LEU A 412 -6.26 -6.73 -21.16
CA LEU A 412 -6.58 -7.57 -20.01
C LEU A 412 -7.99 -8.18 -20.09
N ASP A 413 -8.88 -7.59 -20.91
CA ASP A 413 -10.27 -8.07 -21.10
C ASP A 413 -10.37 -9.38 -21.90
N GLU A 414 -9.41 -9.62 -22.81
CA GLU A 414 -9.36 -10.81 -23.66
C GLU A 414 -8.42 -11.91 -23.11
N TRP A 415 -7.69 -11.61 -22.04
CA TRP A 415 -6.68 -12.48 -21.47
C TRP A 415 -7.32 -13.53 -20.56
N ALA A 416 -7.67 -14.68 -21.14
CA ALA A 416 -8.15 -15.80 -20.35
C ALA A 416 -6.98 -16.49 -19.60
N PRO A 417 -7.08 -16.75 -18.28
CA PRO A 417 -6.04 -17.39 -17.47
C PRO A 417 -6.02 -18.91 -17.73
N ASN A 418 -5.72 -19.31 -18.96
CA ASN A 418 -6.04 -20.66 -19.46
C ASN A 418 -4.84 -21.59 -19.66
N TYR A 419 -3.63 -21.26 -19.20
CA TYR A 419 -2.48 -22.16 -19.45
C TYR A 419 -1.78 -22.78 -18.23
N TYR A 420 -1.90 -22.24 -17.01
CA TYR A 420 -1.33 -22.87 -15.83
C TYR A 420 -2.25 -22.73 -14.62
N LYS A 421 -3.16 -23.70 -14.46
CA LYS A 421 -4.14 -23.73 -13.36
C LYS A 421 -3.76 -24.68 -12.23
N GLU A 422 -2.48 -25.06 -12.11
CA GLU A 422 -2.02 -26.05 -11.12
C GLU A 422 -0.76 -25.60 -10.36
N VAL A 423 -0.83 -24.49 -9.60
CA VAL A 423 0.08 -24.28 -8.45
C VAL A 423 -0.66 -23.54 -7.32
N TYR A 424 -0.42 -23.98 -6.09
CA TYR A 424 -1.27 -23.93 -4.91
C TYR A 424 -1.38 -22.58 -4.16
N TYR A 425 -1.10 -21.42 -4.75
CA TYR A 425 -1.07 -20.15 -3.99
C TYR A 425 -1.59 -18.96 -4.81
N ALA A 426 -2.76 -18.45 -4.40
CA ALA A 426 -3.41 -17.20 -4.85
C ALA A 426 -4.11 -17.23 -6.24
N PRO A 427 -5.43 -17.53 -6.28
CA PRO A 427 -6.24 -17.57 -7.51
C PRO A 427 -6.42 -16.21 -8.23
N ASP A 428 -5.98 -15.10 -7.63
CA ASP A 428 -6.18 -13.73 -8.13
C ASP A 428 -4.90 -13.06 -8.67
N LEU A 429 -3.84 -13.84 -8.94
CA LEU A 429 -2.59 -13.34 -9.51
C LEU A 429 -2.54 -13.58 -11.02
N SER A 430 -2.19 -12.53 -11.75
CA SER A 430 -1.94 -12.55 -13.18
C SER A 430 -0.44 -12.57 -13.45
N GLU A 431 0.03 -13.54 -14.24
CA GLU A 431 1.43 -13.61 -14.68
C GLU A 431 1.61 -12.92 -16.04
N LEU A 432 2.40 -11.85 -16.08
CA LEU A 432 2.76 -11.14 -17.31
C LEU A 432 4.23 -11.37 -17.62
N ILE A 433 4.55 -12.00 -18.75
CA ILE A 433 5.93 -12.37 -19.10
C ILE A 433 6.46 -11.49 -20.21
N TYR A 434 7.65 -10.90 -19.99
CA TYR A 434 8.41 -10.20 -21.02
C TYR A 434 9.70 -10.96 -21.34
N PHE A 435 9.87 -11.33 -22.61
CA PHE A 435 10.98 -12.15 -23.07
C PHE A 435 12.20 -11.32 -23.47
N VAL A 436 13.37 -11.77 -23.06
CA VAL A 436 14.68 -11.20 -23.41
C VAL A 436 15.65 -12.29 -23.80
N ASN A 437 16.70 -11.96 -24.56
CA ASN A 437 17.81 -12.89 -24.78
C ASN A 437 18.86 -12.76 -23.65
N VAL A 438 19.83 -13.68 -23.60
CA VAL A 438 20.81 -13.68 -22.51
C VAL A 438 21.66 -12.40 -22.51
N LEU A 439 21.97 -11.85 -23.69
CA LEU A 439 22.75 -10.61 -23.82
C LEU A 439 21.98 -9.38 -23.32
N GLN A 440 20.67 -9.51 -23.15
CA GLN A 440 19.76 -8.50 -22.61
C GLN A 440 19.45 -8.72 -21.12
N ALA A 441 20.18 -9.61 -20.42
CA ALA A 441 19.88 -9.94 -19.03
C ALA A 441 20.03 -8.75 -18.05
N ASP A 442 20.84 -7.75 -18.39
CA ASP A 442 20.99 -6.50 -17.62
C ASP A 442 19.99 -5.40 -18.02
N GLU A 443 19.29 -5.57 -19.14
CA GLU A 443 18.36 -4.57 -19.65
C GLU A 443 17.09 -4.56 -18.79
N GLU A 444 16.66 -3.36 -18.44
CA GLU A 444 15.49 -3.14 -17.59
C GLU A 444 14.20 -3.35 -18.39
N ILE A 445 13.28 -4.09 -17.81
CA ILE A 445 11.95 -4.33 -18.33
C ILE A 445 10.97 -3.65 -17.39
N THR A 446 10.16 -2.76 -17.94
CA THR A 446 9.21 -1.95 -17.19
C THR A 446 7.78 -2.41 -17.43
N LEU A 447 7.02 -2.62 -16.36
CA LEU A 447 5.57 -2.82 -16.37
C LEU A 447 4.85 -1.51 -16.02
N THR A 448 3.90 -1.13 -16.86
CA THR A 448 2.94 -0.05 -16.61
C THR A 448 1.51 -0.52 -16.87
N LEU A 449 0.55 -0.01 -16.10
CA LEU A 449 -0.87 -0.37 -16.21
C LEU A 449 -1.72 0.85 -16.51
N TYR A 450 -2.76 0.67 -17.32
CA TYR A 450 -3.68 1.72 -17.77
C TYR A 450 -5.13 1.28 -17.60
N ASP A 451 -6.01 2.24 -17.34
CA ASP A 451 -7.47 2.05 -17.40
C ASP A 451 -8.02 2.11 -18.83
N GLU A 452 -9.31 1.83 -19.01
CA GLU A 452 -10.01 1.88 -20.31
C GLU A 452 -9.90 3.24 -21.03
N SER A 453 -9.64 4.33 -20.28
CA SER A 453 -9.48 5.67 -20.84
C SER A 453 -8.04 5.96 -21.31
N GLY A 454 -7.10 5.05 -21.06
CA GLY A 454 -5.68 5.22 -21.33
C GLY A 454 -4.95 6.02 -20.24
N LYS A 455 -5.53 6.18 -19.04
CA LYS A 455 -4.86 6.85 -17.91
C LYS A 455 -4.01 5.84 -17.14
N GLN A 456 -2.77 6.22 -16.86
CA GLN A 456 -1.83 5.40 -16.09
C GLN A 456 -2.29 5.21 -14.63
N LEU A 457 -2.36 3.95 -14.22
CA LEU A 457 -2.75 3.52 -12.88
C LEU A 457 -1.54 3.48 -11.95
N ASP A 458 -1.79 3.60 -10.64
CA ASP A 458 -0.74 3.43 -9.65
C ASP A 458 -0.33 1.95 -9.56
N ILE A 459 0.98 1.72 -9.42
CA ILE A 459 1.59 0.39 -9.20
C ILE A 459 2.40 0.41 -7.90
N LEU A 460 2.26 -0.65 -7.11
CA LEU A 460 3.02 -0.90 -5.88
C LEU A 460 3.99 -2.07 -6.07
N ASN A 461 5.16 -2.02 -5.42
CA ASN A 461 6.09 -3.15 -5.41
C ASN A 461 5.66 -4.26 -4.43
N SER A 462 6.49 -5.30 -4.32
CA SER A 462 6.29 -6.43 -3.41
C SER A 462 6.29 -6.05 -1.92
N PHE A 463 6.70 -4.82 -1.59
CA PHE A 463 6.67 -4.23 -0.25
C PHE A 463 5.53 -3.22 -0.08
N TYR A 464 4.61 -3.15 -1.05
CA TYR A 464 3.45 -2.26 -1.06
C TYR A 464 3.82 -0.76 -1.07
N GLU A 465 5.04 -0.43 -1.49
CA GLU A 465 5.49 0.95 -1.65
C GLU A 465 4.99 1.52 -2.98
N LYS A 466 4.35 2.70 -2.91
CA LYS A 466 3.92 3.46 -4.10
C LYS A 466 5.12 3.92 -4.92
N LYS A 467 5.15 3.52 -6.19
CA LYS A 467 6.15 4.01 -7.14
C LYS A 467 5.75 5.40 -7.61
N GLU A 468 6.63 6.39 -7.39
CA GLU A 468 6.42 7.78 -7.84
C GLU A 468 6.20 7.88 -9.36
N ASN A 469 6.88 7.02 -10.13
CA ASN A 469 6.75 6.93 -11.58
C ASN A 469 5.60 6.02 -12.06
N LYS A 470 4.88 5.37 -11.12
CA LYS A 470 3.80 4.41 -11.41
C LYS A 470 4.20 3.28 -12.36
N GLU A 471 5.45 2.85 -12.26
CA GLU A 471 6.04 1.80 -13.07
C GLU A 471 6.89 0.88 -12.18
N ILE A 472 7.00 -0.39 -12.55
CA ILE A 472 7.92 -1.33 -11.91
C ILE A 472 8.88 -1.85 -12.94
N SER A 473 10.16 -1.85 -12.59
CA SER A 473 11.24 -2.26 -13.47
C SER A 473 12.06 -3.37 -12.85
N TYR A 474 12.35 -4.39 -13.64
CA TYR A 474 13.26 -5.48 -13.31
C TYR A 474 14.12 -5.84 -14.51
N SER A 475 15.38 -6.22 -14.26
CA SER A 475 16.19 -6.99 -15.20
C SER A 475 16.39 -8.40 -14.68
N VAL A 476 16.79 -9.32 -15.56
CA VAL A 476 17.05 -10.73 -15.22
C VAL A 476 18.16 -10.80 -14.17
N ASN A 477 19.28 -10.09 -14.37
CA ASN A 477 20.42 -10.12 -13.45
C ASN A 477 20.08 -9.46 -12.11
N ARG A 478 19.38 -8.32 -12.12
CA ARG A 478 18.95 -7.65 -10.88
C ARG A 478 18.04 -8.54 -10.06
N TYR A 479 17.11 -9.23 -10.70
CA TYR A 479 16.23 -10.17 -10.02
C TYR A 479 17.03 -11.32 -9.37
N ILE A 480 18.01 -11.90 -10.08
CA ILE A 480 18.87 -12.96 -9.54
C ILE A 480 19.69 -12.45 -8.34
N GLU A 481 20.23 -11.24 -8.42
CA GLU A 481 21.02 -10.62 -7.35
C GLU A 481 20.17 -10.30 -6.10
N ASP A 482 18.92 -9.87 -6.29
CA ASP A 482 17.98 -9.50 -5.23
C ASP A 482 17.25 -10.71 -4.59
N SER A 483 17.30 -11.89 -5.24
CA SER A 483 16.59 -13.10 -4.85
C SER A 483 16.84 -13.65 -3.42
N PRO A 484 17.94 -13.39 -2.70
CA PRO A 484 18.06 -13.85 -1.31
C PRO A 484 17.19 -13.08 -0.31
N ARG A 485 16.42 -12.05 -0.71
CA ARG A 485 15.64 -11.21 0.23
C ARG A 485 14.11 -11.18 -0.01
N ASN A 486 13.60 -11.69 -1.13
CA ASN A 486 12.17 -11.59 -1.48
C ASN A 486 11.52 -12.98 -1.57
N TYR A 487 11.04 -13.50 -0.43
CA TYR A 487 10.27 -14.75 -0.27
C TYR A 487 11.05 -16.07 -0.52
N PRO A 488 10.67 -17.19 0.14
CA PRO A 488 11.50 -18.37 0.20
C PRO A 488 11.64 -19.00 -1.19
N PRO A 489 12.83 -19.52 -1.53
CA PRO A 489 13.07 -20.20 -2.78
C PRO A 489 12.08 -21.37 -2.86
N VAL A 490 11.31 -21.41 -3.93
CA VAL A 490 10.62 -22.64 -4.32
C VAL A 490 11.73 -23.63 -4.67
N TYR A 491 12.03 -24.50 -3.70
CA TYR A 491 13.04 -25.56 -3.66
C TYR A 491 14.49 -25.15 -3.38
N ASP A 492 14.87 -25.33 -2.11
CA ASP A 492 16.23 -25.61 -1.66
C ASP A 492 16.76 -26.88 -2.37
N LYS A 493 17.44 -26.71 -3.50
CA LYS A 493 18.31 -27.69 -4.16
C LYS A 493 19.51 -26.96 -4.76
N GLU A 494 20.63 -27.66 -4.90
CA GLU A 494 21.94 -27.17 -5.38
C GLU A 494 21.95 -26.63 -6.84
N ASP A 495 20.78 -26.27 -7.40
CA ASP A 495 20.46 -26.06 -8.82
C ASP A 495 19.98 -24.62 -9.15
N ASP A 496 20.22 -23.63 -8.28
CA ASP A 496 19.83 -22.23 -8.50
C ASP A 496 20.60 -21.56 -9.67
N ILE A 497 19.87 -20.75 -10.45
CA ILE A 497 20.42 -19.91 -11.52
C ILE A 497 21.18 -18.75 -10.87
N THR A 498 22.51 -18.81 -10.94
CA THR A 498 23.39 -17.70 -10.53
C THR A 498 23.88 -16.95 -11.76
N PRO A 499 24.32 -15.67 -11.65
CA PRO A 499 24.87 -14.92 -12.79
C PRO A 499 26.04 -15.69 -13.46
N LYS A 500 26.83 -16.40 -12.64
CA LYS A 500 27.92 -17.27 -13.08
C LYS A 500 27.49 -18.47 -13.93
N ASN A 501 26.27 -18.97 -13.77
CA ASN A 501 25.75 -20.07 -14.59
C ASN A 501 25.14 -19.55 -15.90
N LEU A 502 24.59 -18.32 -15.89
CA LEU A 502 24.12 -17.62 -17.08
C LEU A 502 25.29 -17.26 -18.03
N ASP A 503 26.40 -16.73 -17.51
CA ASP A 503 27.60 -16.42 -18.30
C ASP A 503 28.17 -17.66 -19.03
N LYS A 504 28.19 -18.82 -18.36
CA LYS A 504 28.65 -20.07 -18.96
C LYS A 504 27.75 -20.55 -20.10
N LEU A 505 26.45 -20.26 -20.02
CA LEU A 505 25.50 -20.58 -21.08
C LEU A 505 25.75 -19.71 -22.32
N VAL A 506 25.98 -18.41 -22.12
CA VAL A 506 26.38 -17.48 -23.20
C VAL A 506 27.64 -17.96 -23.89
N ASP A 507 28.70 -18.23 -23.11
CA ASP A 507 29.99 -18.67 -23.64
C ASP A 507 29.85 -19.96 -24.46
N ALA A 508 29.01 -20.91 -24.03
CA ALA A 508 28.79 -22.15 -24.75
C ALA A 508 28.09 -21.93 -26.11
N LEU A 509 27.01 -21.13 -26.13
CA LEU A 509 26.24 -20.83 -27.34
C LEU A 509 27.07 -20.03 -28.36
N ASP A 510 27.81 -19.03 -27.92
CA ASP A 510 28.67 -18.22 -28.78
C ASP A 510 29.83 -19.01 -29.37
N ASN A 511 30.45 -19.87 -28.57
CA ASN A 511 31.54 -20.70 -29.05
C ASN A 511 31.04 -21.73 -30.07
N TYR A 512 29.86 -22.33 -29.85
CA TYR A 512 29.21 -23.21 -30.83
C TYR A 512 28.99 -22.50 -32.18
N CYS A 513 28.49 -21.27 -32.15
CA CYS A 513 28.26 -20.46 -33.35
C CYS A 513 29.56 -20.14 -34.10
N LYS A 514 30.62 -19.79 -33.36
CA LYS A 514 31.95 -19.55 -33.94
C LYS A 514 32.50 -20.82 -34.62
N ALA A 515 32.31 -21.99 -34.00
CA ALA A 515 32.73 -23.26 -34.59
C ALA A 515 31.97 -23.59 -35.88
N ALA A 516 30.65 -23.39 -35.90
CA ALA A 516 29.82 -23.58 -37.10
C ALA A 516 30.25 -22.65 -38.23
N SER A 517 30.47 -21.37 -37.92
CA SER A 517 30.94 -20.36 -38.88
C SER A 517 32.29 -20.73 -39.49
N ASN A 518 33.26 -21.15 -38.65
CA ASN A 518 34.57 -21.60 -39.12
C ASN A 518 34.48 -22.77 -40.11
N TYR A 519 33.55 -23.69 -39.88
CA TYR A 519 33.35 -24.82 -40.79
C TYR A 519 32.83 -24.39 -42.17
N PHE A 520 31.77 -23.59 -42.24
CA PHE A 520 31.20 -23.14 -43.53
C PHE A 520 32.15 -22.24 -44.32
N GLN A 521 32.99 -21.48 -43.63
CA GLN A 521 34.04 -20.66 -44.23
C GLN A 521 35.33 -21.44 -44.54
N ASN A 522 35.37 -22.73 -44.21
CA ASN A 522 36.53 -23.59 -44.37
C ASN A 522 37.79 -23.10 -43.61
N ALA A 523 37.59 -22.35 -42.52
CA ALA A 523 38.64 -21.86 -41.63
C ALA A 523 39.15 -22.95 -40.65
N GLU A 524 40.32 -22.74 -40.05
CA GLU A 524 40.81 -23.60 -38.96
C GLU A 524 40.05 -23.29 -37.66
N ASN A 525 39.62 -24.34 -36.94
CA ASN A 525 38.86 -24.14 -35.72
C ASN A 525 39.81 -23.82 -34.55
N ALA A 526 39.83 -22.56 -34.12
CA ALA A 526 40.68 -22.06 -33.03
C ALA A 526 39.87 -21.50 -31.85
N VAL A 527 38.63 -21.97 -31.65
CA VAL A 527 37.72 -21.50 -30.60
C VAL A 527 38.10 -22.14 -29.26
N GLN A 528 38.66 -21.37 -28.32
CA GLN A 528 38.93 -21.82 -26.96
C GLN A 528 37.62 -22.07 -26.18
N GLY A 529 37.55 -23.15 -25.40
CA GLY A 529 36.41 -23.45 -24.52
C GLY A 529 35.50 -24.62 -24.95
N ILE A 530 35.67 -25.12 -26.18
CA ILE A 530 35.02 -26.35 -26.69
C ILE A 530 36.09 -27.20 -27.36
N GLU A 531 37.01 -27.73 -26.54
CA GLU A 531 38.16 -28.53 -27.00
C GLU A 531 37.76 -29.79 -27.80
N ASP A 532 36.48 -30.15 -27.77
CA ASP A 532 35.90 -31.35 -28.41
C ASP A 532 35.06 -31.07 -29.68
N VAL A 533 34.91 -29.82 -30.14
CA VAL A 533 34.10 -29.51 -31.34
C VAL A 533 35.00 -29.23 -32.53
N SER A 534 35.10 -30.19 -33.45
CA SER A 534 35.82 -30.04 -34.71
C SER A 534 34.91 -29.46 -35.80
N LYS A 535 35.50 -28.81 -36.80
CA LYS A 535 34.74 -28.36 -37.97
C LYS A 535 34.05 -29.53 -38.69
N ASP A 536 34.63 -30.73 -38.64
CA ASP A 536 34.10 -31.90 -39.33
C ASP A 536 32.82 -32.45 -38.68
N ASP A 537 32.51 -32.08 -37.44
CA ASP A 537 31.32 -32.53 -36.70
C ASP A 537 30.02 -31.92 -37.29
N PHE A 538 30.16 -30.87 -38.11
CA PHE A 538 29.07 -30.24 -38.87
C PHE A 538 28.87 -30.85 -40.27
N LYS A 539 29.66 -31.85 -40.68
CA LYS A 539 29.48 -32.55 -41.97
C LYS A 539 28.16 -33.32 -42.05
N GLU A 540 27.66 -33.80 -40.92
CA GLU A 540 26.52 -34.71 -40.84
C GLU A 540 25.16 -34.01 -40.65
N TYR A 541 25.14 -32.71 -40.32
CA TYR A 541 23.94 -31.90 -40.06
C TYR A 541 23.58 -30.98 -41.23
N LYS A 542 23.50 -31.54 -42.45
CA LYS A 542 23.27 -30.79 -43.69
C LYS A 542 21.99 -31.23 -44.40
N PRO A 543 20.81 -30.70 -44.05
CA PRO A 543 19.66 -30.87 -44.91
C PRO A 543 19.96 -30.30 -46.29
N THR A 544 19.74 -31.12 -47.31
CA THR A 544 19.83 -30.71 -48.71
C THR A 544 18.44 -30.31 -49.17
N LEU A 545 18.26 -29.05 -49.55
CA LEU A 545 16.99 -28.49 -50.01
C LEU A 545 17.18 -27.90 -51.40
N CYS A 546 16.39 -28.36 -52.37
CA CYS A 546 16.58 -28.03 -53.78
C CYS A 546 18.07 -28.07 -54.20
N GLY A 547 18.72 -29.21 -53.95
CA GLY A 547 20.12 -29.46 -54.35
C GLY A 547 21.20 -28.68 -53.58
N THR A 548 20.80 -27.76 -52.69
CA THR A 548 21.69 -26.85 -51.95
C THR A 548 21.81 -27.29 -50.49
N GLN A 549 23.02 -27.31 -49.93
CA GLN A 549 23.23 -27.63 -48.52
C GLN A 549 22.98 -26.39 -47.66
N MET A 550 22.23 -26.54 -46.57
CA MET A 550 22.00 -25.47 -45.62
C MET A 550 22.23 -25.89 -44.17
N ALA A 551 22.59 -24.93 -43.32
CA ALA A 551 22.58 -25.09 -41.88
C ALA A 551 22.00 -23.86 -41.18
N LEU A 552 21.28 -24.13 -40.11
CA LEU A 552 20.68 -23.14 -39.24
C LEU A 552 21.42 -23.15 -37.90
N VAL A 553 21.86 -21.99 -37.43
CA VAL A 553 22.61 -21.85 -36.18
C VAL A 553 21.99 -20.74 -35.35
N LEU A 554 21.64 -21.06 -34.09
CA LEU A 554 21.14 -20.10 -33.10
C LEU A 554 22.30 -19.63 -32.21
N ASP A 555 22.49 -18.32 -32.07
CA ASP A 555 23.49 -17.75 -31.16
C ASP A 555 22.91 -17.22 -29.83
N SER A 556 23.80 -16.78 -28.92
CA SER A 556 23.41 -16.29 -27.59
C SER A 556 22.54 -15.02 -27.63
N GLY A 557 22.58 -14.30 -28.75
CA GLY A 557 21.73 -13.14 -29.05
C GLY A 557 20.42 -13.53 -29.74
N THR A 558 20.05 -14.81 -29.75
CA THR A 558 18.85 -15.35 -30.42
C THR A 558 18.82 -15.06 -31.92
N ALA A 559 19.99 -14.89 -32.56
CA ALA A 559 20.07 -14.73 -33.99
C ALA A 559 20.05 -16.10 -34.69
N ILE A 560 19.28 -16.21 -35.77
CA ILE A 560 19.29 -17.36 -36.67
C ILE A 560 20.22 -17.07 -37.84
N ARG A 561 21.28 -17.86 -37.99
CA ARG A 561 22.19 -17.79 -39.14
C ARG A 561 21.93 -18.94 -40.10
N ILE A 562 21.77 -18.61 -41.37
CA ILE A 562 21.51 -19.54 -42.46
C ILE A 562 22.72 -19.55 -43.37
N PHE A 563 23.44 -20.67 -43.34
CA PHE A 563 24.58 -20.93 -44.21
C PHE A 563 24.09 -21.68 -45.44
N SER A 564 24.62 -21.32 -46.62
CA SER A 564 24.34 -22.00 -47.88
C SER A 564 25.62 -22.14 -48.71
N ASP A 565 25.78 -23.27 -49.39
CA ASP A 565 26.86 -23.51 -50.34
C ASP A 565 26.56 -22.98 -51.76
N SER A 566 25.36 -22.47 -52.02
CA SER A 566 25.01 -21.77 -53.27
C SER A 566 25.30 -20.27 -53.17
N GLU A 567 26.00 -19.73 -54.16
CA GLU A 567 26.23 -18.28 -54.28
C GLU A 567 25.00 -17.50 -54.79
N TYR A 568 23.98 -18.21 -55.28
CA TYR A 568 22.74 -17.64 -55.82
C TYR A 568 21.56 -17.75 -54.86
N ALA A 569 21.77 -18.32 -53.68
CA ALA A 569 20.76 -18.38 -52.63
C ALA A 569 20.27 -16.97 -52.27
N SER A 570 18.95 -16.78 -52.26
CA SER A 570 18.31 -15.55 -51.77
C SER A 570 17.03 -15.88 -51.02
N TYR A 571 16.66 -15.04 -50.05
CA TYR A 571 15.52 -15.27 -49.19
C TYR A 571 14.48 -14.16 -49.34
N ILE A 572 13.21 -14.52 -49.15
CA ILE A 572 12.11 -13.55 -48.96
C ILE A 572 11.54 -13.76 -47.57
N ASP A 573 11.52 -12.68 -46.81
CA ASP A 573 10.98 -12.64 -45.47
C ASP A 573 9.48 -12.29 -45.47
N GLN A 574 8.72 -12.84 -44.51
CA GLN A 574 7.36 -12.40 -44.18
C GLN A 574 7.29 -11.59 -42.86
N PHE A 575 8.41 -11.30 -42.19
CA PHE A 575 8.45 -10.38 -41.04
C PHE A 575 8.09 -8.94 -41.48
N GLU A 576 7.11 -8.33 -40.82
CA GLU A 576 7.01 -6.87 -40.77
C GLU A 576 8.19 -6.36 -39.91
N ASN A 577 9.18 -5.69 -40.52
CA ASN A 577 10.33 -4.98 -39.92
C ASN A 577 11.73 -5.63 -39.96
N ALA A 578 11.96 -6.74 -40.66
CA ALA A 578 13.32 -7.21 -40.91
C ALA A 578 13.95 -6.46 -42.10
N GLU A 579 15.00 -5.67 -41.85
CA GLU A 579 15.79 -5.08 -42.93
C GLU A 579 16.49 -6.19 -43.73
N ARG A 580 16.50 -6.06 -45.05
CA ARG A 580 17.15 -6.97 -46.00
C ARG A 580 18.61 -7.25 -45.60
N LEU A 581 18.88 -8.41 -45.02
CA LEU A 581 20.20 -8.89 -44.64
C LEU A 581 20.89 -9.44 -45.88
N GLU A 582 21.63 -8.60 -46.59
CA GLU A 582 22.52 -9.08 -47.65
C GLU A 582 23.49 -10.12 -47.07
N ARG A 583 23.87 -11.12 -47.88
CA ARG A 583 24.89 -12.10 -47.50
C ARG A 583 26.10 -11.33 -46.99
N ASP A 584 26.40 -11.44 -45.69
CA ASP A 584 27.49 -10.67 -45.11
C ASP A 584 28.82 -11.13 -45.74
N LYS A 585 29.87 -10.33 -45.57
CA LYS A 585 31.27 -10.66 -45.96
C LYS A 585 31.77 -11.98 -45.37
N ASN A 586 31.03 -12.53 -44.40
CA ASN A 586 31.24 -13.80 -43.72
C ASN A 586 30.43 -14.98 -44.33
N GLY A 587 29.64 -14.77 -45.39
CA GLY A 587 29.10 -15.83 -46.24
C GLY A 587 27.73 -16.43 -45.86
N TYR A 588 27.00 -15.85 -44.90
CA TYR A 588 25.69 -16.33 -44.42
C TYR A 588 24.61 -15.24 -44.40
N PHE A 589 23.35 -15.64 -44.28
CA PHE A 589 22.20 -14.77 -43.97
C PHE A 589 21.94 -14.81 -42.47
N GLU A 590 21.71 -13.67 -41.83
CA GLU A 590 21.39 -13.60 -40.40
C GLU A 590 19.98 -13.08 -40.23
N ILE A 591 19.23 -13.58 -39.25
CA ILE A 591 18.03 -12.96 -38.71
C ILE A 591 18.34 -12.70 -37.25
N SER A 592 18.64 -11.44 -36.90
CA SER A 592 19.08 -11.08 -35.56
C SER A 592 17.89 -10.76 -34.63
N ASN A 593 18.11 -10.84 -33.32
CA ASN A 593 17.15 -10.41 -32.28
C ASN A 593 15.77 -11.09 -32.35
N ILE A 594 15.71 -12.39 -32.63
CA ILE A 594 14.42 -13.11 -32.62
C ILE A 594 13.96 -13.25 -31.18
N PRO A 595 12.82 -12.64 -30.78
CA PRO A 595 12.33 -12.79 -29.42
C PRO A 595 12.15 -14.28 -29.06
N ALA A 596 12.52 -14.66 -27.83
CA ALA A 596 12.54 -16.08 -27.43
C ALA A 596 11.20 -16.81 -27.64
N LEU A 597 10.06 -16.11 -27.51
CA LEU A 597 8.70 -16.64 -27.76
C LEU A 597 8.49 -17.14 -29.20
N PHE A 598 9.26 -16.62 -30.14
CA PHE A 598 9.22 -17.02 -31.53
C PHE A 598 10.04 -18.30 -31.76
N LEU A 599 11.00 -18.66 -30.91
CA LEU A 599 11.90 -19.81 -31.13
C LEU A 599 11.20 -21.17 -31.26
N ASP A 600 9.97 -21.35 -30.75
CA ASP A 600 9.18 -22.58 -30.89
C ASP A 600 8.06 -22.50 -31.95
N ARG A 601 7.79 -21.33 -32.52
CA ARG A 601 6.78 -21.20 -33.58
C ARG A 601 7.37 -21.61 -34.93
N ASP A 602 6.63 -22.44 -35.67
CA ASP A 602 7.02 -22.79 -37.04
C ASP A 602 6.96 -21.55 -37.94
N PHE A 603 8.12 -21.14 -38.46
CA PHE A 603 8.22 -20.04 -39.43
C PHE A 603 8.31 -20.56 -40.84
N PRO A 604 7.39 -20.17 -41.74
CA PRO A 604 7.57 -20.38 -43.16
C PRO A 604 8.61 -19.40 -43.69
N MET A 605 9.66 -19.93 -44.29
CA MET A 605 10.69 -19.18 -44.99
C MET A 605 10.80 -19.70 -46.42
N ILE A 606 10.83 -18.81 -47.41
CA ILE A 606 11.05 -19.20 -48.80
C ILE A 606 12.51 -18.97 -49.17
N VAL A 607 13.21 -20.04 -49.48
CA VAL A 607 14.58 -20.02 -50.00
C VAL A 607 14.56 -20.26 -51.50
N ARG A 608 15.22 -19.37 -52.25
CA ARG A 608 15.39 -19.48 -53.70
C ARG A 608 16.80 -19.93 -54.01
N THR A 609 16.94 -21.03 -54.74
CA THR A 609 18.23 -21.57 -55.21
C THR A 609 18.23 -21.71 -56.74
N ASP A 610 19.37 -22.10 -57.32
CA ASP A 610 19.48 -22.33 -58.77
C ASP A 610 18.55 -23.45 -59.30
N ASP A 611 18.15 -24.37 -58.41
CA ASP A 611 17.34 -25.54 -58.74
C ASP A 611 15.82 -25.35 -58.45
N GLY A 612 15.41 -24.19 -57.92
CA GLY A 612 14.01 -23.84 -57.67
C GLY A 612 13.76 -23.09 -56.36
N GLU A 613 12.49 -22.93 -55.99
CA GLU A 613 12.08 -22.39 -54.69
C GLU A 613 11.74 -23.53 -53.73
N ALA A 614 12.17 -23.43 -52.47
CA ALA A 614 11.78 -24.32 -51.38
C ALA A 614 11.17 -23.50 -50.24
N GLU A 615 10.03 -23.95 -49.72
CA GLU A 615 9.45 -23.44 -48.48
C GLU A 615 9.96 -24.30 -47.32
N LEU A 616 10.55 -23.62 -46.35
CA LEU A 616 11.08 -24.19 -45.12
C LEU A 616 10.20 -23.77 -43.98
N HIS A 617 9.63 -24.73 -43.26
CA HIS A 617 9.04 -24.48 -41.96
C HIS A 617 10.07 -24.85 -40.91
N PHE A 618 10.48 -23.88 -40.11
CA PHE A 618 11.30 -24.14 -38.93
C PHE A 618 10.93 -23.19 -37.82
N SER A 619 10.75 -23.71 -36.61
CA SER A 619 11.12 -23.05 -35.37
C SER A 619 12.59 -23.32 -35.05
N ALA A 620 13.24 -22.45 -34.28
CA ALA A 620 14.61 -22.69 -33.80
C ALA A 620 14.72 -24.02 -33.03
N LEU A 621 13.64 -24.44 -32.36
CA LEU A 621 13.51 -25.73 -31.67
C LEU A 621 13.25 -26.91 -32.64
N SER A 622 12.44 -26.70 -33.68
CA SER A 622 12.12 -27.72 -34.69
C SER A 622 13.34 -28.14 -35.53
N TYR A 623 14.32 -27.25 -35.73
CA TYR A 623 15.54 -27.58 -36.45
C TYR A 623 16.46 -28.50 -35.62
N GLY A 624 16.48 -28.29 -34.30
CA GLY A 624 17.07 -29.24 -33.35
C GLY A 624 16.35 -30.59 -33.37
N TYR A 625 15.03 -30.61 -33.55
CA TYR A 625 14.21 -31.82 -33.64
C TYR A 625 14.33 -32.56 -34.99
N LEU A 626 14.45 -31.82 -36.11
CA LEU A 626 14.67 -32.38 -37.45
C LEU A 626 16.02 -33.10 -37.56
N ALA A 627 17.04 -32.57 -36.88
CA ALA A 627 18.35 -33.21 -36.72
C ALA A 627 18.28 -34.51 -35.90
N MET A 628 17.26 -34.66 -35.04
CA MET A 628 17.03 -35.85 -34.20
C MET A 628 16.11 -36.90 -34.85
N GLN A 629 15.42 -36.60 -35.94
CA GLN A 629 14.51 -37.51 -36.66
C GLN A 629 15.14 -38.20 -37.88
N LEU A 630 16.41 -38.59 -37.81
CA LEU A 630 16.95 -39.54 -38.80
C LEU A 630 16.44 -40.95 -38.49
N ASP A 631 15.86 -41.60 -39.50
CA ASP A 631 15.34 -42.97 -39.44
C ASP A 631 16.46 -43.92 -38.96
N PRO A 632 16.31 -44.56 -37.78
CA PRO A 632 17.33 -45.45 -37.23
C PRO A 632 17.53 -46.72 -38.06
N ASP A 633 16.62 -47.03 -38.99
CA ASP A 633 16.66 -48.23 -39.83
C ASP A 633 17.23 -47.97 -41.25
N ASP A 634 17.62 -46.74 -41.61
CA ASP A 634 18.35 -46.48 -42.86
C ASP A 634 19.81 -46.97 -42.74
N PRO A 635 20.26 -47.92 -43.58
CA PRO A 635 21.62 -48.46 -43.51
C PRO A 635 22.73 -47.43 -43.79
N LYS A 636 22.42 -46.24 -44.31
CA LYS A 636 23.37 -45.11 -44.39
C LYS A 636 23.60 -44.41 -43.04
N ASN A 637 22.68 -44.56 -42.09
CA ASN A 637 22.77 -44.01 -40.73
C ASN A 637 23.41 -44.99 -39.73
N ALA A 638 23.69 -46.23 -40.16
CA ALA A 638 24.30 -47.28 -39.32
C ALA A 638 25.78 -47.04 -38.95
N GLU A 639 26.44 -46.05 -39.58
CA GLU A 639 27.81 -45.65 -39.26
C GLU A 639 27.91 -44.45 -38.29
N LEU A 640 26.79 -43.82 -37.93
CA LEU A 640 26.74 -42.76 -36.92
C LEU A 640 26.83 -43.39 -35.53
N LYS A 641 28.03 -43.37 -34.94
CA LYS A 641 28.18 -43.84 -33.56
C LYS A 641 27.62 -42.76 -32.63
N VAL A 642 27.08 -43.19 -31.50
CA VAL A 642 26.61 -42.35 -30.37
C VAL A 642 27.65 -41.31 -29.88
N GLY A 643 28.88 -41.34 -30.39
CA GLY A 643 29.91 -40.32 -30.23
C GLY A 643 29.76 -39.07 -31.11
N ASP A 644 29.09 -39.14 -32.25
CA ASP A 644 29.09 -38.08 -33.28
C ASP A 644 27.85 -37.16 -33.17
N LEU A 645 26.80 -37.62 -32.49
CA LEU A 645 25.71 -36.78 -31.96
C LEU A 645 26.16 -35.90 -30.79
N GLN A 646 27.37 -36.11 -30.26
CA GLN A 646 27.82 -35.46 -29.04
C GLN A 646 27.98 -33.95 -29.14
N VAL A 647 27.99 -33.27 -30.28
CA VAL A 647 28.22 -31.81 -30.29
C VAL A 647 26.92 -31.02 -30.14
N LEU A 648 25.90 -31.35 -30.93
CA LEU A 648 24.56 -30.79 -30.76
C LEU A 648 23.93 -31.31 -29.46
N VAL A 649 24.13 -32.61 -29.16
CA VAL A 649 23.77 -33.16 -27.87
C VAL A 649 24.64 -32.56 -26.77
N LYS A 650 25.96 -32.29 -26.85
CA LYS A 650 26.71 -31.62 -25.75
C LYS A 650 26.29 -30.17 -25.55
N ALA A 651 25.92 -29.41 -26.59
CA ALA A 651 25.37 -28.07 -26.42
C ALA A 651 23.99 -28.13 -25.75
N LEU A 652 23.11 -29.04 -26.20
CA LEU A 652 21.83 -29.34 -25.56
C LEU A 652 21.97 -30.10 -24.23
N LEU A 653 23.11 -30.73 -23.93
CA LEU A 653 23.45 -31.47 -22.70
C LEU A 653 24.18 -30.54 -21.73
N VAL A 654 24.79 -29.45 -22.17
CA VAL A 654 25.20 -28.32 -21.34
C VAL A 654 23.95 -27.54 -20.95
N TYR A 655 23.01 -27.33 -21.88
CA TYR A 655 21.64 -26.88 -21.59
C TYR A 655 20.91 -27.85 -20.63
N ALA A 656 20.92 -29.17 -20.90
CA ALA A 656 20.26 -30.20 -20.08
C ALA A 656 21.00 -30.54 -18.77
N ASN A 657 22.33 -30.35 -18.68
CA ASN A 657 23.09 -30.51 -17.43
C ASN A 657 23.03 -29.25 -16.57
N ALA A 658 22.91 -28.06 -17.17
CA ALA A 658 22.59 -26.83 -16.44
C ALA A 658 21.13 -26.83 -15.93
N THR A 659 20.24 -27.59 -16.58
CA THR A 659 18.85 -27.82 -16.16
C THR A 659 18.62 -29.20 -15.51
N LYS A 660 19.68 -29.93 -15.10
CA LYS A 660 19.57 -31.32 -14.61
C LYS A 660 18.90 -31.47 -13.22
N GLY A 661 18.59 -30.36 -12.55
CA GLY A 661 17.72 -30.33 -11.37
C GLY A 661 16.21 -30.33 -11.68
N TYR A 662 15.82 -30.21 -12.96
CA TYR A 662 14.44 -29.87 -13.38
C TYR A 662 13.71 -30.97 -14.18
N LEU A 663 14.19 -32.22 -14.19
CA LEU A 663 13.46 -33.39 -14.72
C LEU A 663 12.99 -34.35 -13.61
#